data_AF-A0A948RL75-F1
#
_entry.id   AF-A0A948RL75-F1
#
_cell.length_a   1.000
_cell.length_b   1.000
_cell.length_c   1.000
_cell.angle_alpha   90.00
_cell.angle_beta   90.00
_cell.angle_gamma   90.00
#
_symmetry.space_group_name_H-M   'P 1'
#
loop_
_entity.id
_entity.type
_entity.pdbx_description
1 polymer ?
#
loop_
_entity_poly.entity_id
_entity_poly.type
_entity_poly.pdbx_seq_one_letter_code
_entity_poly.pdbx_strand_id
1 'polypeptide(L)'
;MRFIADFHIHSKYSRATSKNMDLENLDKWAKIKGINVLTTSDFTHPEWLKNLKEMLEPAEPGLYRLKNTADETRFILTSEISCIYSKGGRVRKIHIVVFSPSFEICEKINTQLGWIGNLKSDGRPILGLDVKELAKIVLNASQDCLIVPAHLWTPYFGLLGSKSGFDSIEECFEDYSKYIYAVETGLSCYDEKTEVLTENGWKKFSEVHYSNEICTLNPKTDEIEFQKPIKIFSYDYKGKMYKLRTKRVDLLVTPNHKLFVKPGDVRTLKPFSLKETQSLFGKSKQFKKDGIWIGKDEKYFTLPDVEIKYGNRYYKGFRNKKIKQIPMKSWLQFFGLWMAEGCTHQGKNGDYNVYLSGQNKELLSEMKKILKNVGYTVYQDDKKIRIRDYQLFRYLKQFGKSHDRFIPSEIRFLSKELLEILFKYYLKGDGHVYGRTGRGLMASTSSIHLRDDLQEVALKIGISAYYKLDRKKGTFLRSLIYKNKTYKQKHDTWKIYFIRKNKHAVLPSTIKKYKYTESWVDFKGKVYSLAVPNHVIYIRRNSIPVWCGNSDPPMNWRVSALDKITLISNSDAHSPAKLGREANVFDTELSYPAIIEAIKSKDPEKFLYTIEFFPQEGKYHYDGHRACDISLSPQESKKYNNICPNCGKPLTLGVLNRVEELADRPEGVKPEGAIPFKSLIPLEEIIANALGQGTGTKRVDKEYQNLIKEFKSEFEVLLNTSEEDLKRTTLAEITQGIVRVRQGKVDLEPGYDGVFGKIRIFSKDEEKKLSKQKTLF
;
A
#
# COMPACT_ATOMS: atom_id res chain seq x y z
N MET A 1 5.86 33.04 19.56
CA MET A 1 4.52 33.09 18.95
C MET A 1 4.39 31.93 17.97
N ARG A 2 3.36 31.09 18.13
CA ARG A 2 3.11 29.97 17.22
C ARG A 2 2.57 30.45 15.86
N PHE A 3 3.19 30.04 14.76
CA PHE A 3 2.76 30.37 13.40
C PHE A 3 3.11 29.26 12.38
N ILE A 4 2.44 29.29 11.22
CA ILE A 4 2.64 28.34 10.12
C ILE A 4 3.30 29.05 8.93
N ALA A 5 4.28 28.39 8.30
CA ALA A 5 5.07 28.95 7.21
C ALA A 5 5.30 27.97 6.05
N ASP A 6 5.26 28.49 4.82
CA ASP A 6 5.43 27.73 3.57
C ASP A 6 6.46 28.46 2.68
N PHE A 7 7.66 27.87 2.52
CA PHE A 7 8.84 28.58 2.02
C PHE A 7 9.20 28.28 0.56
N HIS A 8 8.46 27.41 -0.13
CA HIS A 8 8.73 27.03 -1.52
C HIS A 8 7.45 26.87 -2.32
N ILE A 9 7.19 27.83 -3.22
CA ILE A 9 6.11 27.84 -4.22
C ILE A 9 6.70 28.30 -5.55
N HIS A 10 5.87 28.55 -6.57
CA HIS A 10 6.27 29.27 -7.78
C HIS A 10 5.35 30.44 -8.12
N SER A 11 5.92 31.50 -8.71
CA SER A 11 5.20 32.69 -9.19
C SER A 11 4.57 32.46 -10.57
N LYS A 12 3.71 33.39 -10.99
CA LYS A 12 3.13 33.45 -12.35
C LYS A 12 4.16 33.52 -13.50
N TYR A 13 5.45 33.74 -13.21
CA TYR A 13 6.55 33.77 -14.19
C TYR A 13 7.28 32.42 -14.33
N SER A 14 7.06 31.47 -13.42
CA SER A 14 7.60 30.11 -13.51
C SER A 14 6.80 29.22 -14.48
N ARG A 15 7.50 28.30 -15.15
CA ARG A 15 6.85 27.38 -16.11
C ARG A 15 5.81 26.48 -15.46
N ALA A 16 4.75 26.18 -16.22
CA ALA A 16 3.60 25.37 -15.82
C ALA A 16 2.82 25.87 -14.58
N THR A 17 3.05 27.12 -14.16
CA THR A 17 2.40 27.74 -12.99
C THR A 17 1.14 28.53 -13.39
N SER A 18 0.18 28.64 -12.47
CA SER A 18 -1.04 29.41 -12.69
C SER A 18 -0.75 30.91 -12.82
N LYS A 19 -1.48 31.59 -13.71
CA LYS A 19 -1.45 33.07 -13.82
C LYS A 19 -1.82 33.76 -12.51
N ASN A 20 -2.67 33.12 -11.71
CA ASN A 20 -3.13 33.59 -10.40
C ASN A 20 -2.09 33.38 -9.28
N MET A 21 -0.83 33.06 -9.58
CA MET A 21 0.27 33.14 -8.61
C MET A 21 0.86 34.55 -8.63
N ASP A 22 -0.01 35.51 -8.29
CA ASP A 22 0.26 36.93 -8.03
C ASP A 22 0.08 37.22 -6.53
N LEU A 23 0.65 38.32 -6.03
CA LEU A 23 0.69 38.59 -4.59
C LEU A 23 -0.70 38.71 -3.96
N GLU A 24 -1.64 39.27 -4.70
CA GLU A 24 -3.01 39.53 -4.27
C GLU A 24 -3.81 38.21 -4.09
N ASN A 25 -3.62 37.25 -4.99
CA ASN A 25 -4.16 35.89 -4.80
C ASN A 25 -3.37 35.09 -3.75
N LEU A 26 -2.06 35.28 -3.65
CA LEU A 26 -1.22 34.58 -2.67
C LEU A 26 -1.55 35.00 -1.22
N ASP A 27 -1.68 36.31 -0.94
CA ASP A 27 -2.09 36.87 0.36
C ASP A 27 -3.46 36.32 0.78
N LYS A 28 -4.45 36.45 -0.11
CA LYS A 28 -5.81 35.92 0.08
C LYS A 28 -5.83 34.41 0.36
N TRP A 29 -5.05 33.61 -0.39
CA TRP A 29 -5.02 32.16 -0.18
C TRP A 29 -4.17 31.74 1.03
N ALA A 30 -3.12 32.49 1.40
CA ALA A 30 -2.40 32.29 2.64
C ALA A 30 -3.33 32.43 3.85
N LYS A 31 -4.12 33.51 3.89
CA LYS A 31 -5.16 33.75 4.90
C LYS A 31 -6.21 32.63 4.94
N ILE A 32 -6.74 32.22 3.78
CA ILE A 32 -7.67 31.07 3.68
C ILE A 32 -7.02 29.78 4.21
N LYS A 33 -5.74 29.52 3.92
CA LYS A 33 -5.02 28.33 4.39
C LYS A 33 -4.65 28.40 5.87
N GLY A 34 -4.42 29.59 6.42
CA GLY A 34 -3.84 29.78 7.74
C GLY A 34 -2.32 29.77 7.73
N ILE A 35 -1.71 30.13 6.59
CA ILE A 35 -0.27 30.36 6.47
C ILE A 35 0.00 31.80 6.91
N ASN A 36 0.82 31.98 7.94
CA ASN A 36 1.20 33.31 8.43
C ASN A 36 2.40 33.86 7.66
N VAL A 37 3.36 33.01 7.31
CA VAL A 37 4.57 33.39 6.55
C VAL A 37 4.62 32.59 5.24
N LEU A 38 4.39 33.25 4.12
CA LEU A 38 4.42 32.66 2.79
C LEU A 38 5.60 33.21 1.98
N THR A 39 6.29 32.37 1.22
CA THR A 39 7.32 32.90 0.31
C THR A 39 6.72 33.69 -0.86
N THR A 40 7.42 34.73 -1.33
CA THR A 40 7.16 35.33 -2.65
C THR A 40 7.52 34.39 -3.81
N SER A 41 8.48 33.50 -3.57
CA SER A 41 9.30 32.75 -4.52
C SER A 41 9.89 33.58 -5.67
N ASP A 42 10.65 32.91 -6.53
CA ASP A 42 11.17 33.35 -7.83
C ASP A 42 11.81 34.76 -7.85
N PHE A 43 12.35 35.28 -6.74
CA PHE A 43 12.89 36.66 -6.66
C PHE A 43 14.01 36.94 -7.68
N THR A 44 14.60 35.90 -8.26
CA THR A 44 15.56 36.03 -9.37
C THR A 44 14.96 36.61 -10.65
N HIS A 45 13.66 36.49 -10.89
CA HIS A 45 13.04 36.94 -12.13
C HIS A 45 12.81 38.46 -12.14
N PRO A 46 13.42 39.25 -13.05
CA PRO A 46 13.45 40.72 -12.93
C PRO A 46 12.08 41.41 -12.90
N GLU A 47 11.14 41.01 -13.76
CA GLU A 47 9.77 41.58 -13.74
C GLU A 47 8.98 41.17 -12.49
N TRP A 48 9.30 40.02 -11.90
CA TRP A 48 8.68 39.61 -10.63
C TRP A 48 9.26 40.43 -9.49
N LEU A 49 10.59 40.50 -9.35
CA LEU A 49 11.26 41.34 -8.34
C LEU A 49 10.81 42.80 -8.40
N LYS A 50 10.66 43.37 -9.59
CA LYS A 50 10.08 44.69 -9.78
C LYS A 50 8.67 44.77 -9.17
N ASN A 51 7.78 43.84 -9.55
CA ASN A 51 6.42 43.79 -9.03
C ASN A 51 6.39 43.54 -7.50
N LEU A 52 7.32 42.75 -6.95
CA LEU A 52 7.49 42.57 -5.50
C LEU A 52 7.86 43.90 -4.81
N LYS A 53 8.83 44.66 -5.33
CA LYS A 53 9.25 45.96 -4.76
C LYS A 53 8.15 47.03 -4.91
N GLU A 54 7.39 46.99 -6.00
CA GLU A 54 6.24 47.88 -6.23
C GLU A 54 5.09 47.57 -5.26
N MET A 55 4.75 46.30 -5.05
CA MET A 55 3.55 45.88 -4.30
C MET A 55 3.78 45.61 -2.81
N LEU A 56 4.99 45.25 -2.38
CA LEU A 56 5.30 44.92 -0.98
C LEU A 56 5.96 46.08 -0.23
N GLU A 57 5.72 46.13 1.08
CA GLU A 57 6.38 47.02 2.05
C GLU A 57 6.91 46.20 3.25
N PRO A 58 7.96 46.66 3.97
CA PRO A 58 8.45 45.98 5.17
C PRO A 58 7.39 45.91 6.27
N ALA A 59 7.41 44.85 7.09
CA ALA A 59 6.50 44.66 8.23
C ALA A 59 7.26 44.37 9.53
N GLU A 60 8.01 43.26 9.57
CA GLU A 60 8.91 42.87 10.66
C GLU A 60 10.34 42.68 10.10
N PRO A 61 11.39 42.49 10.92
CA PRO A 61 12.76 42.34 10.41
C PRO A 61 12.89 41.22 9.37
N GLY A 62 13.19 41.61 8.13
CA GLY A 62 13.31 40.74 6.96
C GLY A 62 12.01 40.11 6.45
N LEU A 63 10.84 40.56 6.93
CA LEU A 63 9.52 40.17 6.44
C LEU A 63 8.77 41.36 5.85
N TYR A 64 7.93 41.06 4.87
CA TYR A 64 7.18 42.04 4.09
C TYR A 64 5.67 41.80 4.18
N ARG A 65 4.85 42.78 3.81
CA ARG A 65 3.40 42.63 3.61
C ARG A 65 2.96 43.32 2.32
N LEU A 66 1.78 42.96 1.82
CA LEU A 66 1.17 43.61 0.65
C LEU A 66 0.75 45.04 1.01
N LYS A 67 0.97 46.02 0.12
CA LYS A 67 0.52 47.40 0.30
C LYS A 67 -1.01 47.48 0.19
N ASN A 68 -1.61 48.33 1.01
CA ASN A 68 -3.06 48.60 1.03
C ASN A 68 -3.96 47.38 1.32
N THR A 69 -3.41 46.26 1.80
CA THR A 69 -4.20 45.14 2.36
C THR A 69 -4.50 45.40 3.84
N ALA A 70 -5.56 44.75 4.35
CA ALA A 70 -5.83 44.61 5.78
C ALA A 70 -5.47 43.19 6.29
N ASP A 71 -4.89 42.36 5.43
CA ASP A 71 -4.54 40.97 5.74
C ASP A 71 -3.18 40.85 6.42
N GLU A 72 -3.04 39.82 7.26
CA GLU A 72 -1.91 39.66 8.18
C GLU A 72 -0.77 38.80 7.60
N THR A 73 -0.88 38.32 6.36
CA THR A 73 0.15 37.49 5.72
C THR A 73 1.48 38.22 5.66
N ARG A 74 2.56 37.51 6.01
CA ARG A 74 3.93 37.98 5.83
C ARG A 74 4.61 37.27 4.69
N PHE A 75 5.20 38.06 3.80
CA PHE A 75 5.98 37.60 2.67
C PHE A 75 7.46 37.53 3.02
N ILE A 76 8.06 36.35 2.83
CA ILE A 76 9.49 36.11 2.96
C ILE A 76 10.11 35.94 1.56
N LEU A 77 11.29 36.51 1.33
CA LEU A 77 11.94 36.47 0.02
C LEU A 77 12.71 35.15 -0.13
N THR A 78 12.16 34.20 -0.89
CA THR A 78 12.91 33.02 -1.36
C THR A 78 12.90 32.90 -2.89
N SER A 79 13.79 32.09 -3.45
CA SER A 79 13.80 31.75 -4.87
C SER A 79 14.43 30.38 -5.08
N GLU A 80 13.80 29.50 -5.85
CA GLU A 80 14.42 28.24 -6.28
C GLU A 80 15.31 28.51 -7.50
N ILE A 81 16.54 27.98 -7.48
CA ILE A 81 17.54 28.11 -8.55
C ILE A 81 17.93 26.71 -9.01
N SER A 82 17.88 26.46 -10.33
CA SER A 82 18.24 25.17 -10.93
C SER A 82 19.70 25.18 -11.40
N CYS A 83 20.60 24.68 -10.58
CA CYS A 83 22.03 24.55 -10.87
C CYS A 83 22.29 23.31 -11.73
N ILE A 84 22.81 23.50 -12.96
CA ILE A 84 23.15 22.42 -13.90
C ILE A 84 24.59 22.62 -14.39
N TYR A 85 25.52 21.81 -13.89
CA TYR A 85 26.97 22.01 -14.06
C TYR A 85 27.71 20.67 -14.02
N SER A 86 29.02 20.65 -14.29
CA SER A 86 29.84 19.43 -14.27
C SER A 86 30.79 19.41 -13.08
N LYS A 87 30.71 18.36 -12.23
CA LYS A 87 31.55 18.20 -11.03
C LYS A 87 31.75 16.72 -10.67
N GLY A 88 32.97 16.33 -10.34
CA GLY A 88 33.35 14.93 -10.08
C GLY A 88 33.11 14.01 -11.29
N GLY A 89 33.39 14.50 -12.51
CA GLY A 89 33.20 13.74 -13.75
C GLY A 89 31.73 13.47 -14.15
N ARG A 90 30.75 14.09 -13.49
CA ARG A 90 29.31 13.94 -13.76
C ARG A 90 28.66 15.30 -13.98
N VAL A 91 27.63 15.34 -14.83
CA VAL A 91 26.70 16.49 -14.87
C VAL A 91 25.77 16.39 -13.66
N ARG A 92 25.92 17.33 -12.72
CA ARG A 92 25.08 17.46 -11.54
C ARG A 92 23.89 18.36 -11.87
N LYS A 93 22.76 18.11 -11.21
CA LYS A 93 21.53 18.89 -11.34
C LYS A 93 20.86 18.96 -9.98
N ILE A 94 20.82 20.16 -9.41
CA ILE A 94 20.32 20.40 -8.06
C ILE A 94 19.49 21.67 -8.06
N HIS A 95 18.34 21.61 -7.39
CA HIS A 95 17.57 22.79 -7.06
C HIS A 95 17.90 23.26 -5.64
N ILE A 96 18.15 24.55 -5.51
CA ILE A 96 18.45 25.22 -4.25
C ILE A 96 17.41 26.32 -4.04
N VAL A 97 16.66 26.28 -2.94
CA VAL A 97 15.90 27.43 -2.45
C VAL A 97 16.86 28.33 -1.67
N VAL A 98 17.04 29.54 -2.15
CA VAL A 98 17.79 30.60 -1.47
C VAL A 98 16.81 31.51 -0.74
N PHE A 99 17.06 31.80 0.53
CA PHE A 99 16.33 32.77 1.33
C PHE A 99 17.15 34.07 1.42
N SER A 100 16.50 35.22 1.32
CA SER A 100 17.12 36.54 1.49
C SER A 100 16.40 37.37 2.57
N PRO A 101 17.12 38.07 3.46
CA PRO A 101 16.51 38.97 4.43
C PRO A 101 16.07 40.32 3.81
N SER A 102 16.50 40.67 2.59
CA SER A 102 16.12 41.96 1.98
C SER A 102 16.13 41.98 0.45
N PHE A 103 15.37 42.91 -0.12
CA PHE A 103 15.41 43.19 -1.56
C PHE A 103 16.80 43.65 -2.05
N GLU A 104 17.56 44.39 -1.24
CA GLU A 104 18.92 44.82 -1.59
C GLU A 104 19.85 43.61 -1.77
N ILE A 105 19.72 42.59 -0.92
CA ILE A 105 20.48 41.35 -1.01
C ILE A 105 19.99 40.48 -2.18
N CYS A 106 18.67 40.47 -2.47
CA CYS A 106 18.16 39.89 -3.72
C CYS A 106 18.77 40.57 -4.96
N GLU A 107 18.93 41.89 -4.97
CA GLU A 107 19.51 42.64 -6.11
C GLU A 107 21.02 42.41 -6.25
N LYS A 108 21.77 42.28 -5.15
CA LYS A 108 23.16 41.82 -5.16
C LYS A 108 23.29 40.42 -5.76
N ILE A 109 22.48 39.46 -5.29
CA ILE A 109 22.43 38.08 -5.81
C ILE A 109 22.08 38.08 -7.30
N ASN A 110 21.01 38.77 -7.70
CA ASN A 110 20.54 38.79 -9.08
C ASN A 110 21.54 39.46 -10.04
N THR A 111 22.32 40.43 -9.56
CA THR A 111 23.40 41.05 -10.36
C THR A 111 24.50 40.03 -10.66
N GLN A 112 24.97 39.29 -9.65
CA GLN A 112 25.99 38.23 -9.84
C GLN A 112 25.46 37.09 -10.72
N LEU A 113 24.24 36.60 -10.46
CA LEU A 113 23.63 35.52 -11.24
C LEU A 113 23.28 35.94 -12.68
N GLY A 114 22.95 37.22 -12.90
CA GLY A 114 22.67 37.80 -14.21
C GLY A 114 23.91 37.91 -15.11
N TRP A 115 25.11 37.92 -14.55
CA TRP A 115 26.37 37.78 -15.30
C TRP A 115 26.64 36.32 -15.72
N ILE A 116 26.00 35.34 -15.08
CA ILE A 116 26.22 33.91 -15.26
C ILE A 116 25.16 33.27 -16.18
N GLY A 117 23.92 33.78 -16.19
CA GLY A 117 22.86 33.23 -17.02
C GLY A 117 21.56 34.03 -17.06
N ASN A 118 20.59 33.54 -17.85
CA ASN A 118 19.37 34.27 -18.19
C ASN A 118 18.27 34.13 -17.13
N LEU A 119 18.15 35.15 -16.27
CA LEU A 119 17.12 35.23 -15.23
C LEU A 119 15.71 35.62 -15.74
N LYS A 120 15.53 35.93 -17.03
CA LYS A 120 14.26 36.42 -17.62
C LYS A 120 13.42 35.35 -18.33
N SER A 121 13.80 34.06 -18.24
CA SER A 121 13.25 32.99 -19.11
C SER A 121 12.38 31.95 -18.41
N ASP A 122 12.34 32.01 -17.08
CA ASP A 122 11.60 31.16 -16.14
C ASP A 122 11.72 31.84 -14.75
N GLY A 123 10.76 31.65 -13.86
CA GLY A 123 10.82 32.19 -12.49
C GLY A 123 11.95 31.54 -11.68
N ARG A 124 12.12 30.22 -11.86
CA ARG A 124 13.30 29.44 -11.47
C ARG A 124 14.36 29.49 -12.58
N PRO A 125 15.44 30.30 -12.47
CA PRO A 125 16.50 30.34 -13.47
C PRO A 125 17.25 29.01 -13.52
N ILE A 126 17.65 28.62 -14.73
CA ILE A 126 18.49 27.45 -14.98
C ILE A 126 19.89 27.95 -15.31
N LEU A 127 20.85 27.70 -14.41
CA LEU A 127 22.18 28.31 -14.44
C LEU A 127 23.29 27.25 -14.56
N GLY A 128 24.33 27.58 -15.33
CA GLY A 128 25.53 26.76 -15.54
C GLY A 128 26.50 26.73 -14.34
N LEU A 129 25.98 26.77 -13.11
CA LEU A 129 26.67 27.20 -11.91
C LEU A 129 26.80 26.07 -10.87
N ASP A 130 27.99 25.87 -10.32
CA ASP A 130 28.24 25.00 -9.15
C ASP A 130 27.50 25.53 -7.93
N VAL A 131 26.83 24.66 -7.17
CA VAL A 131 26.13 25.02 -5.94
C VAL A 131 27.05 25.58 -4.86
N LYS A 132 28.35 25.21 -4.85
CA LYS A 132 29.37 25.84 -3.99
C LYS A 132 29.58 27.31 -4.37
N GLU A 133 29.70 27.61 -5.65
CA GLU A 133 29.89 28.99 -6.12
C GLU A 133 28.58 29.80 -6.02
N LEU A 134 27.40 29.17 -6.18
CA LEU A 134 26.12 29.78 -5.80
C LEU A 134 26.10 30.12 -4.29
N ALA A 135 26.49 29.18 -3.42
CA ALA A 135 26.51 29.41 -1.98
C ALA A 135 27.45 30.55 -1.60
N LYS A 136 28.64 30.61 -2.21
CA LYS A 136 29.60 31.70 -2.08
C LYS A 136 29.05 33.04 -2.60
N ILE A 137 28.36 33.08 -3.74
CA ILE A 137 27.69 34.29 -4.25
C ILE A 137 26.62 34.78 -3.27
N VAL A 138 25.79 33.88 -2.75
CA VAL A 138 24.72 34.19 -1.79
C VAL A 138 25.30 34.69 -0.46
N LEU A 139 26.28 33.97 0.10
CA LEU A 139 26.88 34.27 1.39
C LEU A 139 27.83 35.50 1.35
N ASN A 140 28.37 35.84 0.17
CA ASN A 140 29.04 37.12 -0.05
C ASN A 140 28.05 38.29 -0.19
N ALA A 141 26.78 38.04 -0.54
CA ALA A 141 25.73 39.06 -0.55
C ALA A 141 25.16 39.31 0.86
N SER A 142 24.92 38.24 1.65
CA SER A 142 24.93 38.28 3.12
C SER A 142 25.09 36.87 3.73
N GLN A 143 25.78 36.77 4.88
CA GLN A 143 25.84 35.57 5.73
C GLN A 143 24.49 35.21 6.38
N ASP A 144 23.54 36.15 6.42
CA ASP A 144 22.21 35.95 6.99
C ASP A 144 21.32 35.05 6.11
N CYS A 145 21.63 34.97 4.82
CA CYS A 145 20.94 34.12 3.86
C CYS A 145 20.96 32.64 4.31
N LEU A 146 19.85 31.94 4.04
CA LEU A 146 19.76 30.49 4.20
C LEU A 146 19.71 29.80 2.83
N ILE A 147 20.39 28.66 2.75
CA ILE A 147 20.53 27.85 1.54
C ILE A 147 19.94 26.47 1.83
N VAL A 148 18.88 26.10 1.11
CA VAL A 148 18.11 24.87 1.32
C VAL A 148 18.07 24.05 0.02
N PRO A 149 18.69 22.86 -0.01
CA PRO A 149 18.49 21.90 -1.09
C PRO A 149 17.04 21.39 -1.16
N ALA A 150 16.34 21.74 -2.26
CA ALA A 150 14.93 21.43 -2.46
C ALA A 150 14.69 19.93 -2.71
N HIS A 151 13.49 19.44 -2.35
CA HIS A 151 12.95 18.12 -2.70
C HIS A 151 14.01 17.00 -2.73
N LEU A 152 14.77 16.92 -1.62
CA LEU A 152 16.06 16.26 -1.42
C LEU A 152 16.37 15.02 -2.27
N TRP A 153 15.38 14.14 -2.37
CA TRP A 153 15.51 12.81 -2.95
C TRP A 153 15.02 12.69 -4.39
N THR A 154 14.48 13.76 -5.01
CA THR A 154 13.96 13.66 -6.38
C THR A 154 15.08 13.24 -7.34
N PRO A 155 14.91 12.17 -8.15
CA PRO A 155 16.04 11.51 -8.80
C PRO A 155 16.94 12.41 -9.66
N TYR A 156 16.37 13.47 -10.26
CA TYR A 156 17.00 14.31 -11.27
C TYR A 156 17.30 15.76 -10.83
N PHE A 157 16.91 16.17 -9.61
CA PHE A 157 17.01 17.57 -9.17
C PHE A 157 17.17 17.77 -7.64
N GLY A 158 16.96 16.76 -6.80
CA GLY A 158 17.28 16.84 -5.37
C GLY A 158 18.77 16.64 -5.11
N LEU A 159 19.32 17.22 -4.03
CA LEU A 159 20.76 17.12 -3.73
C LEU A 159 21.23 15.69 -3.50
N LEU A 160 20.45 14.85 -2.82
CA LEU A 160 20.76 13.43 -2.68
C LEU A 160 20.13 12.62 -3.83
N GLY A 161 19.66 13.23 -4.92
CA GLY A 161 18.94 12.57 -6.02
C GLY A 161 19.75 11.51 -6.78
N SER A 162 19.13 10.36 -7.04
CA SER A 162 19.77 9.11 -7.54
C SER A 162 20.41 9.16 -8.95
N LYS A 163 20.27 10.26 -9.71
CA LYS A 163 20.82 10.41 -11.06
C LYS A 163 21.80 11.57 -11.22
N SER A 164 21.68 12.61 -10.40
CA SER A 164 22.39 13.88 -10.59
C SER A 164 22.78 14.60 -9.30
N GLY A 165 22.45 14.02 -8.15
CA GLY A 165 22.86 14.49 -6.84
C GLY A 165 24.25 14.02 -6.43
N PHE A 166 24.53 14.14 -5.14
CA PHE A 166 25.76 13.76 -4.44
C PHE A 166 25.43 12.72 -3.34
N ASP A 167 26.44 11.98 -2.90
CA ASP A 167 26.32 10.98 -1.84
C ASP A 167 26.30 11.62 -0.44
N SER A 168 26.75 12.87 -0.30
CA SER A 168 26.59 13.68 0.92
C SER A 168 26.51 15.19 0.65
N ILE A 169 26.21 15.99 1.69
CA ILE A 169 26.18 17.46 1.62
C ILE A 169 27.62 18.02 1.49
N GLU A 170 28.60 17.33 2.08
CA GLU A 170 30.03 17.62 2.01
C GLU A 170 30.62 17.37 0.62
N GLU A 171 30.23 16.28 -0.08
CA GLU A 171 30.63 16.06 -1.49
C GLU A 171 30.05 17.16 -2.40
N CYS A 172 28.89 17.72 -2.04
CA CYS A 172 28.16 18.72 -2.79
C CYS A 172 28.76 20.14 -2.65
N PHE A 173 28.90 20.61 -1.41
CA PHE A 173 29.28 21.99 -1.07
C PHE A 173 30.73 22.15 -0.55
N GLU A 174 31.46 21.05 -0.34
CA GLU A 174 32.84 21.06 0.21
C GLU A 174 32.92 21.86 1.54
N ASP A 175 33.82 22.83 1.64
CA ASP A 175 34.03 23.72 2.79
C ASP A 175 32.84 24.65 3.11
N TYR A 176 31.85 24.72 2.22
CA TYR A 176 30.59 25.43 2.43
C TYR A 176 29.46 24.55 3.00
N SER A 177 29.66 23.24 3.17
CA SER A 177 28.64 22.33 3.73
C SER A 177 28.16 22.76 5.13
N LYS A 178 29.06 23.34 5.93
CA LYS A 178 28.81 23.94 7.25
C LYS A 178 27.80 25.11 7.26
N TYR A 179 27.37 25.60 6.09
CA TYR A 179 26.34 26.63 5.94
C TYR A 179 24.99 26.08 5.45
N ILE A 180 24.83 24.75 5.34
CA ILE A 180 23.63 24.09 4.82
C ILE A 180 22.86 23.45 5.96
N TYR A 181 21.59 23.85 6.13
CA TYR A 181 20.81 23.48 7.31
C TYR A 181 19.45 22.74 7.06
N ALA A 182 18.88 22.52 5.83
CA ALA A 182 17.52 21.85 5.68
C ALA A 182 17.06 21.04 4.37
N VAL A 183 16.06 20.07 4.40
CA VAL A 183 15.64 19.01 3.32
C VAL A 183 14.21 18.19 3.39
N GLU A 184 13.70 17.34 2.37
CA GLU A 184 12.21 16.96 1.98
C GLU A 184 11.78 15.53 1.24
N THR A 185 10.50 15.05 0.83
CA THR A 185 10.02 13.54 0.50
C THR A 185 8.91 13.00 -0.63
N GLY A 186 8.22 11.74 -0.61
CA GLY A 186 7.12 11.08 -1.58
C GLY A 186 6.65 9.48 -1.57
N LEU A 187 5.47 8.79 -2.07
CA LEU A 187 4.86 7.29 -2.04
C LEU A 187 3.41 6.84 -3.03
N SER A 188 2.58 5.73 -3.65
CA SER A 188 2.00 4.15 -4.09
C SER A 188 1.16 2.76 -3.54
N CYS A 189 0.12 2.02 -4.19
CA CYS A 189 -0.52 0.56 -3.99
C CYS A 189 -1.88 -0.09 -4.74
N TYR A 190 -2.89 -0.89 -4.20
CA TYR A 190 -3.76 -1.99 -4.90
C TYR A 190 -5.34 -1.82 -5.13
N ASP A 191 -6.15 -2.64 -5.90
CA ASP A 191 -7.68 -2.56 -6.01
C ASP A 191 -8.63 -3.34 -5.03
N GLU A 192 -9.89 -2.88 -4.93
CA GLU A 192 -10.98 -3.44 -4.08
C GLU A 192 -11.41 -4.90 -4.30
N LYS A 193 -11.16 -5.49 -5.48
CA LYS A 193 -11.58 -6.89 -5.76
C LYS A 193 -10.51 -7.89 -5.38
N THR A 194 -9.42 -7.39 -4.81
CA THR A 194 -8.31 -8.19 -4.33
C THR A 194 -8.55 -8.59 -2.88
N GLU A 195 -8.29 -9.85 -2.60
CA GLU A 195 -8.32 -10.49 -1.29
C GLU A 195 -6.89 -10.79 -0.86
N VAL A 196 -6.63 -10.89 0.44
CA VAL A 196 -5.37 -11.34 1.03
C VAL A 196 -5.64 -12.57 1.91
N LEU A 197 -4.67 -13.48 1.97
CA LEU A 197 -4.73 -14.64 2.84
C LEU A 197 -4.30 -14.25 4.26
N THR A 198 -5.12 -14.60 5.25
CA THR A 198 -4.90 -14.39 6.68
C THR A 198 -4.88 -15.73 7.42
N GLU A 199 -4.52 -15.73 8.69
CA GLU A 199 -4.56 -16.92 9.57
C GLU A 199 -5.93 -17.62 9.57
N ASN A 200 -6.98 -16.79 9.48
CA ASN A 200 -8.39 -17.18 9.42
C ASN A 200 -8.91 -17.35 7.97
N GLY A 201 -8.02 -17.54 7.00
CA GLY A 201 -8.35 -17.77 5.59
C GLY A 201 -8.39 -16.49 4.76
N TRP A 202 -9.02 -16.55 3.59
CA TRP A 202 -9.06 -15.43 2.65
C TRP A 202 -10.06 -14.34 3.06
N LYS A 203 -9.61 -13.08 3.01
CA LYS A 203 -10.39 -11.87 3.29
C LYS A 203 -10.20 -10.83 2.20
N LYS A 204 -11.19 -9.97 1.91
CA LYS A 204 -10.90 -8.73 1.15
C LYS A 204 -10.01 -7.81 1.98
N PHE A 205 -9.23 -6.94 1.36
CA PHE A 205 -8.49 -5.90 2.11
C PHE A 205 -9.40 -5.05 3.02
N SER A 206 -10.66 -4.83 2.64
CA SER A 206 -11.68 -4.15 3.46
C SER A 206 -12.14 -4.91 4.71
N GLU A 207 -11.70 -6.15 4.90
CA GLU A 207 -12.11 -7.07 5.97
C GLU A 207 -10.92 -7.43 6.90
N VAL A 208 -9.75 -6.83 6.65
CA VAL A 208 -8.50 -7.01 7.41
C VAL A 208 -8.46 -6.03 8.58
N HIS A 209 -7.98 -6.50 9.72
CA HIS A 209 -7.76 -5.70 10.93
C HIS A 209 -6.35 -5.94 11.48
N TYR A 210 -5.85 -5.03 12.33
CA TYR A 210 -4.55 -5.13 13.00
C TYR A 210 -4.37 -6.37 13.89
N SER A 211 -5.46 -7.05 14.24
CA SER A 211 -5.46 -8.33 14.96
C SER A 211 -5.28 -9.56 14.07
N ASN A 212 -5.36 -9.43 12.74
CA ASN A 212 -5.07 -10.52 11.82
C ASN A 212 -3.58 -10.65 11.54
N GLU A 213 -3.16 -11.85 11.17
CA GLU A 213 -1.81 -12.18 10.75
C GLU A 213 -1.86 -12.52 9.27
N ILE A 214 -1.17 -11.74 8.46
CA ILE A 214 -1.21 -11.84 7.01
C ILE A 214 -0.22 -12.90 6.56
N CYS A 215 -0.62 -13.74 5.60
CA CYS A 215 0.28 -14.66 4.93
C CYS A 215 1.30 -13.89 4.10
N THR A 216 2.54 -13.86 4.59
CA THR A 216 3.70 -13.23 3.96
C THR A 216 4.65 -14.28 3.39
N LEU A 217 5.57 -13.83 2.54
CA LEU A 217 6.69 -14.63 2.07
C LEU A 217 7.99 -13.95 2.47
N ASN A 218 8.89 -14.68 3.12
CA ASN A 218 10.24 -14.23 3.39
C ASN A 218 11.07 -14.26 2.09
N PRO A 219 11.50 -13.11 1.53
CA PRO A 219 12.19 -13.07 0.25
C PRO A 219 13.70 -13.42 0.35
N LYS A 220 14.14 -14.01 1.48
CA LYS A 220 15.48 -14.59 1.67
C LYS A 220 15.43 -16.12 1.81
N THR A 221 14.56 -16.63 2.69
CA THR A 221 14.41 -18.08 2.95
C THR A 221 13.38 -18.78 2.07
N ASP A 222 12.55 -18.01 1.34
CA ASP A 222 11.39 -18.50 0.57
C ASP A 222 10.27 -19.06 1.48
N GLU A 223 10.36 -18.87 2.81
CA GLU A 223 9.40 -19.34 3.83
C GLU A 223 8.11 -18.53 3.87
N ILE A 224 7.03 -19.20 4.26
CA ILE A 224 5.68 -18.64 4.40
C ILE A 224 5.44 -18.36 5.89
N GLU A 225 5.35 -17.08 6.23
CA GLU A 225 5.16 -16.60 7.60
C GLU A 225 3.78 -15.95 7.75
N PHE A 226 3.20 -15.96 8.95
CA PHE A 226 2.02 -15.17 9.26
C PHE A 226 2.46 -13.99 10.13
N GLN A 227 2.38 -12.77 9.58
CA GLN A 227 2.87 -11.53 10.23
C GLN A 227 1.74 -10.52 10.40
N LYS A 228 1.66 -9.87 11.56
CA LYS A 228 0.69 -8.77 11.80
C LYS A 228 0.99 -7.58 10.87
N PRO A 229 -0.03 -6.89 10.36
CA PRO A 229 0.19 -5.70 9.54
C PRO A 229 0.68 -4.54 10.42
N ILE A 230 1.78 -3.92 10.01
CA ILE A 230 2.32 -2.67 10.60
C ILE A 230 1.34 -1.52 10.37
N LYS A 231 0.69 -1.51 9.20
CA LYS A 231 -0.27 -0.50 8.76
C LYS A 231 -1.25 -1.08 7.75
N ILE A 232 -2.47 -0.54 7.68
CA ILE A 232 -3.51 -0.96 6.72
C ILE A 232 -3.94 0.28 5.93
N PHE A 233 -4.32 0.11 4.66
CA PHE A 233 -4.59 1.20 3.72
C PHE A 233 -5.79 0.91 2.79
N SER A 234 -6.52 1.95 2.36
CA SER A 234 -7.81 1.90 1.63
C SER A 234 -8.26 3.25 0.97
N TYR A 235 -7.77 3.72 -0.20
CA TYR A 235 -8.13 5.07 -0.74
C TYR A 235 -8.86 5.27 -2.09
N ASP A 236 -9.30 6.51 -2.37
CA ASP A 236 -10.05 6.93 -3.57
C ASP A 236 -9.15 7.17 -4.78
N TYR A 237 -9.01 6.11 -5.58
CA TYR A 237 -8.22 6.18 -6.78
C TYR A 237 -9.06 6.58 -7.98
N LYS A 238 -8.98 7.85 -8.41
CA LYS A 238 -9.39 8.30 -9.74
C LYS A 238 -8.16 8.43 -10.65
N GLY A 239 -8.00 7.59 -11.67
CA GLY A 239 -6.87 7.65 -12.60
C GLY A 239 -6.60 6.32 -13.32
N LYS A 240 -5.45 6.20 -14.01
CA LYS A 240 -5.04 4.94 -14.65
C LYS A 240 -4.62 3.90 -13.60
N MET A 241 -5.06 2.66 -13.73
CA MET A 241 -4.57 1.48 -12.99
C MET A 241 -4.09 0.42 -13.98
N TYR A 242 -3.09 -0.36 -13.60
CA TYR A 242 -2.61 -1.48 -14.39
C TYR A 242 -3.50 -2.70 -14.19
N LYS A 243 -3.97 -3.26 -15.30
CA LYS A 243 -4.81 -4.46 -15.33
C LYS A 243 -4.09 -5.57 -16.06
N LEU A 244 -3.73 -6.63 -15.34
CA LEU A 244 -3.20 -7.87 -15.90
C LEU A 244 -4.17 -9.02 -15.64
N ARG A 245 -4.55 -9.76 -16.69
CA ARG A 245 -5.45 -10.91 -16.56
C ARG A 245 -5.04 -12.05 -17.47
N THR A 246 -4.67 -13.17 -16.86
CA THR A 246 -4.23 -14.41 -17.51
C THR A 246 -4.91 -15.63 -16.86
N LYS A 247 -4.58 -16.85 -17.28
CA LYS A 247 -5.11 -18.08 -16.64
C LYS A 247 -4.60 -18.37 -15.22
N ARG A 248 -3.53 -17.69 -14.73
CA ARG A 248 -2.96 -17.94 -13.39
C ARG A 248 -2.48 -16.69 -12.62
N VAL A 249 -2.70 -15.50 -13.16
CA VAL A 249 -2.56 -14.19 -12.47
C VAL A 249 -3.70 -13.28 -12.94
N ASP A 250 -4.38 -12.62 -12.00
CA ASP A 250 -5.38 -11.57 -12.22
C ASP A 250 -5.03 -10.45 -11.21
N LEU A 251 -4.86 -9.23 -11.70
CA LEU A 251 -4.43 -8.06 -10.94
C LEU A 251 -5.16 -6.83 -11.49
N LEU A 252 -5.57 -5.94 -10.58
CA LEU A 252 -5.82 -4.54 -10.87
C LEU A 252 -5.18 -3.77 -9.72
N VAL A 253 -4.22 -2.91 -10.03
CA VAL A 253 -3.39 -2.23 -9.03
C VAL A 253 -3.07 -0.81 -9.51
N THR A 254 -2.78 0.11 -8.59
CA THR A 254 -2.37 1.46 -8.98
C THR A 254 -1.03 1.37 -9.71
N PRO A 255 -0.72 2.32 -10.60
CA PRO A 255 0.49 2.29 -11.42
C PRO A 255 1.68 1.91 -10.56
N ASN A 256 1.78 2.54 -9.42
CA ASN A 256 2.95 2.57 -8.60
C ASN A 256 3.09 1.31 -7.68
N HIS A 257 2.29 0.27 -7.86
CA HIS A 257 2.18 -0.85 -6.91
C HIS A 257 3.01 -2.12 -7.19
N LYS A 258 3.80 -2.55 -6.20
CA LYS A 258 4.82 -3.62 -6.28
C LYS A 258 4.30 -5.07 -6.37
N LEU A 259 4.61 -5.78 -7.45
CA LEU A 259 4.28 -7.19 -7.76
C LEU A 259 5.47 -8.16 -7.61
N PHE A 260 5.35 -9.29 -6.88
CA PHE A 260 6.50 -10.19 -6.64
C PHE A 260 6.79 -11.12 -7.83
N VAL A 261 7.81 -10.77 -8.63
CA VAL A 261 8.09 -11.38 -9.94
C VAL A 261 9.59 -11.47 -10.26
N LYS A 262 9.90 -12.13 -11.37
CA LYS A 262 11.21 -12.14 -12.02
C LYS A 262 11.07 -12.10 -13.54
N PRO A 263 12.16 -12.01 -14.32
CA PRO A 263 12.08 -12.04 -15.78
C PRO A 263 11.41 -13.31 -16.32
N GLY A 264 10.71 -13.18 -17.44
CA GLY A 264 9.93 -14.28 -18.03
C GLY A 264 10.74 -15.29 -18.83
N ASP A 265 12.03 -15.03 -19.08
CA ASP A 265 12.94 -16.01 -19.68
C ASP A 265 13.27 -17.12 -18.67
N VAL A 266 13.06 -18.36 -19.10
CA VAL A 266 13.23 -19.57 -18.31
C VAL A 266 14.70 -19.97 -18.16
N ARG A 267 15.62 -19.37 -18.95
CA ARG A 267 17.07 -19.56 -18.83
C ARG A 267 17.69 -18.68 -17.72
N THR A 268 17.08 -17.55 -17.38
CA THR A 268 17.58 -16.66 -16.31
C THR A 268 17.45 -17.27 -14.90
N LEU A 269 18.59 -17.49 -14.24
CA LEU A 269 18.68 -17.92 -12.84
C LEU A 269 18.40 -16.82 -11.80
N LYS A 270 18.08 -15.59 -12.24
CA LYS A 270 17.80 -14.45 -11.36
C LYS A 270 16.68 -14.77 -10.32
N PRO A 271 16.77 -14.22 -9.09
CA PRO A 271 15.78 -14.43 -8.02
C PRO A 271 14.45 -13.71 -8.29
N PHE A 272 13.49 -13.85 -7.37
CA PHE A 272 12.27 -13.04 -7.32
C PHE A 272 12.46 -11.76 -6.49
N SER A 273 11.65 -10.74 -6.78
CA SER A 273 11.53 -9.47 -6.06
C SER A 273 10.26 -8.73 -6.49
N LEU A 274 9.80 -7.76 -5.71
CA LEU A 274 8.69 -6.91 -6.10
C LEU A 274 9.04 -6.02 -7.31
N LYS A 275 8.04 -5.70 -8.14
CA LYS A 275 8.10 -4.82 -9.30
C LYS A 275 6.71 -4.19 -9.54
N GLU A 276 6.57 -2.85 -9.47
CA GLU A 276 5.44 -1.90 -9.67
C GLU A 276 4.70 -2.23 -10.97
N THR A 277 3.86 -1.30 -11.43
CA THR A 277 3.27 -1.31 -12.73
C THR A 277 3.62 -0.10 -13.63
N GLN A 278 4.90 0.36 -13.74
CA GLN A 278 5.41 1.07 -14.97
C GLN A 278 6.84 0.82 -15.63
N SER A 279 7.73 -0.16 -15.30
CA SER A 279 8.59 -1.00 -16.25
C SER A 279 8.50 -2.58 -16.64
N LEU A 280 7.50 -3.48 -16.34
CA LEU A 280 7.05 -4.85 -16.87
C LEU A 280 5.94 -5.08 -18.00
N PHE A 281 4.90 -4.25 -18.22
CA PHE A 281 3.89 -4.23 -19.29
C PHE A 281 4.51 -4.26 -20.67
N GLY A 282 3.92 -5.05 -21.56
CA GLY A 282 4.55 -5.31 -22.84
C GLY A 282 5.88 -6.04 -22.71
N LYS A 283 6.25 -6.54 -21.52
CA LYS A 283 7.46 -7.34 -21.28
C LYS A 283 7.19 -8.66 -20.55
N SER A 284 8.18 -9.54 -20.63
CA SER A 284 8.13 -10.93 -20.19
C SER A 284 8.44 -11.08 -18.70
N LYS A 285 7.53 -11.63 -17.90
CA LYS A 285 7.69 -11.82 -16.45
C LYS A 285 7.17 -13.15 -15.95
N GLN A 286 7.75 -13.66 -14.87
CA GLN A 286 7.30 -14.84 -14.14
C GLN A 286 6.92 -14.44 -12.72
N PHE A 287 5.73 -14.82 -12.29
CA PHE A 287 5.25 -14.60 -10.92
C PHE A 287 5.62 -15.80 -10.02
N LYS A 288 5.91 -15.56 -8.75
CA LYS A 288 6.06 -16.65 -7.77
C LYS A 288 4.69 -17.17 -7.36
N LYS A 289 4.60 -18.48 -7.10
CA LYS A 289 3.33 -19.24 -6.96
C LYS A 289 3.41 -20.34 -5.89
N ASP A 290 4.48 -20.34 -5.11
CA ASP A 290 4.86 -21.30 -4.07
C ASP A 290 5.57 -20.57 -2.91
N GLY A 291 5.91 -21.31 -1.87
CA GLY A 291 6.81 -20.94 -0.77
C GLY A 291 7.13 -22.22 0.03
N ILE A 292 7.98 -22.10 1.05
CA ILE A 292 8.30 -23.17 2.00
C ILE A 292 7.39 -23.01 3.22
N TRP A 293 6.65 -24.05 3.59
CA TRP A 293 5.78 -24.04 4.78
C TRP A 293 6.40 -24.86 5.91
N ILE A 294 6.71 -24.21 7.02
CA ILE A 294 7.16 -24.85 8.25
C ILE A 294 5.95 -24.96 9.20
N GLY A 295 5.29 -26.11 9.16
CA GLY A 295 4.11 -26.41 9.99
C GLY A 295 4.38 -27.43 11.09
N LYS A 296 3.41 -27.63 11.98
CA LYS A 296 3.53 -28.53 13.15
C LYS A 296 3.53 -30.01 12.76
N ASP A 297 4.57 -30.76 13.09
CA ASP A 297 4.60 -32.22 12.89
C ASP A 297 3.98 -32.96 14.09
N GLU A 298 2.64 -32.93 14.15
CA GLU A 298 1.88 -33.57 15.23
C GLU A 298 1.85 -35.10 15.07
N LYS A 299 2.28 -35.83 16.11
CA LYS A 299 2.29 -37.31 16.09
C LYS A 299 0.89 -37.92 16.16
N TYR A 300 -0.04 -37.27 16.86
CA TYR A 300 -1.40 -37.76 17.11
C TYR A 300 -2.45 -36.68 16.91
N PHE A 301 -3.59 -37.05 16.35
CA PHE A 301 -4.83 -36.29 16.40
C PHE A 301 -5.58 -36.63 17.70
N THR A 302 -5.96 -35.60 18.45
CA THR A 302 -6.72 -35.71 19.70
C THR A 302 -8.22 -35.62 19.40
N LEU A 303 -8.91 -36.76 19.40
CA LEU A 303 -10.38 -36.77 19.32
C LEU A 303 -10.94 -36.46 20.73
N PRO A 304 -11.68 -35.34 20.92
CA PRO A 304 -12.13 -34.90 22.25
C PRO A 304 -13.09 -35.91 22.89
N ASP A 305 -13.20 -35.85 24.22
CA ASP A 305 -14.14 -36.68 24.96
C ASP A 305 -15.60 -36.28 24.69
N VAL A 306 -16.51 -37.18 25.07
CA VAL A 306 -17.93 -37.01 24.81
C VAL A 306 -18.77 -37.59 25.93
N GLU A 307 -19.64 -36.76 26.49
CA GLU A 307 -20.80 -37.20 27.25
C GLU A 307 -21.89 -37.73 26.30
N ILE A 308 -22.38 -38.94 26.58
CA ILE A 308 -23.38 -39.64 25.80
C ILE A 308 -24.62 -39.89 26.67
N LYS A 309 -25.73 -39.22 26.37
CA LYS A 309 -27.04 -39.52 26.98
C LYS A 309 -27.50 -40.92 26.59
N TYR A 310 -27.87 -41.74 27.57
CA TYR A 310 -28.44 -43.08 27.37
C TYR A 310 -29.65 -43.29 28.30
N GLY A 311 -30.50 -44.26 27.96
CA GLY A 311 -31.71 -44.56 28.72
C GLY A 311 -32.92 -44.86 27.85
N ASN A 312 -34.07 -45.01 28.50
CA ASN A 312 -35.39 -45.22 27.90
C ASN A 312 -36.44 -44.33 28.61
N ARG A 313 -37.72 -44.74 28.63
CA ARG A 313 -38.78 -43.99 29.34
C ARG A 313 -38.76 -44.15 30.87
N TYR A 314 -38.02 -45.12 31.40
CA TYR A 314 -37.97 -45.49 32.82
C TYR A 314 -36.67 -45.09 33.52
N TYR A 315 -35.53 -45.11 32.82
CA TYR A 315 -34.24 -44.65 33.34
C TYR A 315 -33.52 -43.77 32.32
N LYS A 316 -32.75 -42.78 32.81
CA LYS A 316 -31.92 -41.87 32.01
C LYS A 316 -30.59 -41.66 32.71
N GLY A 317 -29.50 -41.61 31.96
CA GLY A 317 -28.15 -41.43 32.47
C GLY A 317 -27.18 -40.92 31.42
N PHE A 318 -25.93 -40.75 31.85
CA PHE A 318 -24.86 -40.17 31.05
C PHE A 318 -23.64 -41.08 31.08
N ARG A 319 -23.10 -41.43 29.91
CA ARG A 319 -21.86 -42.21 29.79
C ARG A 319 -20.79 -41.37 29.14
N ASN A 320 -19.72 -41.10 29.87
CA ASN A 320 -18.55 -40.39 29.34
C ASN A 320 -17.63 -41.36 28.60
N LYS A 321 -17.20 -40.96 27.40
CA LYS A 321 -16.16 -41.62 26.61
C LYS A 321 -14.98 -40.67 26.49
N LYS A 322 -13.88 -41.01 27.16
CA LYS A 322 -12.67 -40.19 27.29
C LYS A 322 -12.02 -39.86 25.93
N ILE A 323 -11.11 -38.90 25.95
CA ILE A 323 -10.26 -38.46 24.83
C ILE A 323 -9.61 -39.69 24.17
N LYS A 324 -9.59 -39.72 22.83
CA LYS A 324 -8.94 -40.79 22.06
C LYS A 324 -7.84 -40.20 21.18
N GLN A 325 -6.60 -40.62 21.42
CA GLN A 325 -5.48 -40.34 20.52
C GLN A 325 -5.54 -41.25 19.29
N ILE A 326 -5.28 -40.68 18.10
CA ILE A 326 -5.26 -41.37 16.81
C ILE A 326 -3.96 -40.99 16.11
N PRO A 327 -3.14 -41.92 15.57
CA PRO A 327 -1.92 -41.55 14.83
C PRO A 327 -2.25 -40.56 13.70
N MET A 328 -1.60 -39.40 13.69
CA MET A 328 -2.03 -38.26 12.85
C MET A 328 -2.07 -38.62 11.35
N LYS A 329 -1.09 -39.40 10.88
CA LYS A 329 -1.06 -39.90 9.50
C LYS A 329 -2.31 -40.72 9.16
N SER A 330 -2.72 -41.64 10.04
CA SER A 330 -3.95 -42.42 9.89
C SER A 330 -5.23 -41.59 10.01
N TRP A 331 -5.22 -40.56 10.86
CA TRP A 331 -6.33 -39.59 10.92
C TRP A 331 -6.49 -38.84 9.59
N LEU A 332 -5.41 -38.29 9.03
CA LEU A 332 -5.47 -37.49 7.79
C LEU A 332 -5.77 -38.34 6.55
N GLN A 333 -5.35 -39.61 6.52
CA GLN A 333 -5.78 -40.58 5.50
C GLN A 333 -7.31 -40.75 5.49
N PHE A 334 -7.91 -40.93 6.67
CA PHE A 334 -9.36 -41.07 6.82
C PHE A 334 -10.09 -39.75 6.58
N PHE A 335 -9.67 -38.67 7.24
CA PHE A 335 -10.33 -37.37 7.20
C PHE A 335 -10.28 -36.74 5.80
N GLY A 336 -9.16 -36.88 5.09
CA GLY A 336 -9.03 -36.42 3.70
C GLY A 336 -10.09 -37.05 2.80
N LEU A 337 -10.22 -38.39 2.81
CA LEU A 337 -11.25 -39.06 2.02
C LEU A 337 -12.66 -38.78 2.53
N TRP A 338 -12.85 -38.64 3.86
CA TRP A 338 -14.14 -38.30 4.45
C TRP A 338 -14.63 -36.90 4.06
N MET A 339 -13.70 -35.96 3.85
CA MET A 339 -14.00 -34.62 3.35
C MET A 339 -14.42 -34.58 1.88
N ALA A 340 -14.15 -35.63 1.09
CA ALA A 340 -14.76 -35.86 -0.21
C ALA A 340 -16.07 -36.65 -0.07
N GLU A 341 -15.94 -37.95 0.22
CA GLU A 341 -16.97 -38.99 0.03
C GLU A 341 -17.73 -39.37 1.32
N GLY A 342 -17.41 -38.72 2.45
CA GLY A 342 -17.93 -39.07 3.76
C GLY A 342 -19.22 -38.34 4.13
N CYS A 343 -20.07 -38.95 4.96
CA CYS A 343 -21.20 -38.26 5.57
C CYS A 343 -21.52 -38.77 6.99
N THR A 344 -22.16 -37.92 7.81
CA THR A 344 -22.77 -38.32 9.07
C THR A 344 -24.28 -38.48 8.88
N HIS A 345 -24.84 -39.59 9.38
CA HIS A 345 -26.29 -39.83 9.41
C HIS A 345 -26.79 -39.91 10.85
N GLN A 346 -27.93 -39.28 11.12
CA GLN A 346 -28.68 -39.43 12.38
C GLN A 346 -30.10 -39.88 12.07
N GLY A 347 -30.50 -41.03 12.61
CA GLY A 347 -31.84 -41.60 12.45
C GLY A 347 -32.84 -41.05 13.48
N LYS A 348 -34.13 -41.17 13.20
CA LYS A 348 -35.22 -40.71 14.10
C LYS A 348 -35.14 -41.36 15.49
N ASN A 349 -34.73 -42.63 15.55
CA ASN A 349 -34.70 -43.44 16.78
C ASN A 349 -33.35 -43.32 17.54
N GLY A 350 -32.66 -42.18 17.42
CA GLY A 350 -31.36 -41.94 18.08
C GLY A 350 -30.16 -42.65 17.45
N ASP A 351 -30.33 -43.38 16.34
CA ASP A 351 -29.22 -44.03 15.63
C ASP A 351 -28.25 -42.99 15.02
N TYR A 352 -26.97 -43.32 14.99
CA TYR A 352 -25.89 -42.46 14.53
C TYR A 352 -24.87 -43.28 13.74
N ASN A 353 -24.44 -42.79 12.57
CA ASN A 353 -23.47 -43.48 11.74
C ASN A 353 -22.55 -42.47 11.04
N VAL A 354 -21.30 -42.87 10.85
CA VAL A 354 -20.34 -42.24 9.94
C VAL A 354 -20.18 -43.16 8.75
N TYR A 355 -20.37 -42.63 7.55
CA TYR A 355 -20.20 -43.35 6.29
C TYR A 355 -19.04 -42.78 5.47
N LEU A 356 -18.45 -43.64 4.64
CA LEU A 356 -17.71 -43.28 3.43
C LEU A 356 -18.37 -44.02 2.28
N SER A 357 -18.69 -43.33 1.18
CA SER A 357 -19.19 -43.97 -0.04
C SER A 357 -18.07 -44.07 -1.09
N GLY A 358 -18.27 -44.83 -2.16
CA GLY A 358 -17.34 -44.82 -3.29
C GLY A 358 -17.52 -45.99 -4.24
N GLN A 359 -17.07 -45.83 -5.49
CA GLN A 359 -17.03 -46.93 -6.47
C GLN A 359 -15.73 -47.73 -6.42
N ASN A 360 -14.67 -47.18 -5.79
CA ASN A 360 -13.37 -47.85 -5.68
C ASN A 360 -13.34 -48.79 -4.46
N LYS A 361 -13.56 -50.09 -4.70
CA LYS A 361 -13.55 -51.14 -3.65
C LYS A 361 -12.19 -51.29 -2.96
N GLU A 362 -11.08 -51.06 -3.66
CA GLU A 362 -9.72 -51.15 -3.08
C GLU A 362 -9.50 -50.05 -2.04
N LEU A 363 -9.86 -48.81 -2.39
CA LEU A 363 -9.79 -47.64 -1.51
C LEU A 363 -10.68 -47.77 -0.27
N LEU A 364 -11.88 -48.34 -0.42
CA LEU A 364 -12.73 -48.66 0.73
C LEU A 364 -12.09 -49.76 1.61
N SER A 365 -11.44 -50.75 0.99
CA SER A 365 -10.75 -51.82 1.73
C SER A 365 -9.47 -51.32 2.43
N GLU A 366 -8.77 -50.34 1.85
CA GLU A 366 -7.66 -49.60 2.44
C GLU A 366 -8.13 -48.83 3.69
N MET A 367 -9.22 -48.05 3.59
CA MET A 367 -9.79 -47.33 4.73
C MET A 367 -10.26 -48.28 5.84
N LYS A 368 -10.86 -49.42 5.49
CA LYS A 368 -11.27 -50.43 6.49
C LYS A 368 -10.10 -50.99 7.28
N LYS A 369 -8.93 -51.21 6.65
CA LYS A 369 -7.69 -51.60 7.34
C LYS A 369 -7.23 -50.48 8.29
N ILE A 370 -7.10 -49.25 7.80
CA ILE A 370 -6.65 -48.09 8.60
C ILE A 370 -7.57 -47.86 9.82
N LEU A 371 -8.89 -47.82 9.61
CA LEU A 371 -9.87 -47.60 10.67
C LEU A 371 -9.93 -48.74 11.70
N LYS A 372 -9.73 -50.01 11.28
CA LYS A 372 -9.59 -51.13 12.20
C LYS A 372 -8.32 -51.01 13.05
N ASN A 373 -7.19 -50.64 12.46
CA ASN A 373 -5.92 -50.43 13.18
C ASN A 373 -6.01 -49.26 14.18
N VAL A 374 -6.83 -48.25 13.90
CA VAL A 374 -7.18 -47.16 14.82
C VAL A 374 -8.19 -47.59 15.91
N GLY A 375 -8.62 -48.86 15.93
CA GLY A 375 -9.55 -49.38 16.94
C GLY A 375 -10.97 -48.86 16.75
N TYR A 376 -11.52 -48.99 15.53
CA TYR A 376 -12.94 -48.82 15.24
C TYR A 376 -13.54 -50.12 14.68
N THR A 377 -14.81 -50.39 15.01
CA THR A 377 -15.59 -51.45 14.37
C THR A 377 -16.11 -50.96 13.02
N VAL A 378 -15.63 -51.58 11.94
CA VAL A 378 -15.87 -51.14 10.57
C VAL A 378 -16.65 -52.19 9.78
N TYR A 379 -17.88 -51.83 9.38
CA TYR A 379 -18.68 -52.59 8.42
C TYR A 379 -18.42 -52.05 7.01
N GLN A 380 -18.41 -52.92 6.00
CA GLN A 380 -18.22 -52.55 4.60
C GLN A 380 -19.15 -53.39 3.73
N ASP A 381 -19.78 -52.76 2.75
CA ASP A 381 -20.36 -53.42 1.60
C ASP A 381 -19.66 -52.96 0.31
N ASP A 382 -20.19 -53.37 -0.83
CA ASP A 382 -19.65 -53.13 -2.16
C ASP A 382 -19.48 -51.65 -2.56
N LYS A 383 -20.18 -50.71 -1.89
CA LYS A 383 -20.25 -49.29 -2.28
C LYS A 383 -20.07 -48.31 -1.11
N LYS A 384 -20.03 -48.77 0.14
CA LYS A 384 -19.82 -47.94 1.33
C LYS A 384 -19.18 -48.67 2.50
N ILE A 385 -18.53 -47.88 3.36
CA ILE A 385 -18.13 -48.22 4.72
C ILE A 385 -19.11 -47.58 5.70
N ARG A 386 -19.39 -48.26 6.82
CA ARG A 386 -20.15 -47.76 7.96
C ARG A 386 -19.37 -47.96 9.27
N ILE A 387 -19.22 -46.88 10.03
CA ILE A 387 -18.65 -46.84 11.37
C ILE A 387 -19.75 -46.37 12.34
N ARG A 388 -19.97 -47.09 13.44
CA ARG A 388 -20.98 -46.75 14.46
C ARG A 388 -20.29 -46.34 15.76
N ASP A 389 -19.74 -45.13 15.79
CA ASP A 389 -19.07 -44.54 16.96
C ASP A 389 -19.58 -43.12 17.21
N TYR A 390 -20.13 -42.87 18.40
CA TYR A 390 -20.77 -41.59 18.73
C TYR A 390 -19.78 -40.41 18.87
N GLN A 391 -18.54 -40.68 19.30
CA GLN A 391 -17.50 -39.66 19.47
C GLN A 391 -17.02 -39.18 18.10
N LEU A 392 -16.72 -40.13 17.21
CA LEU A 392 -16.36 -39.85 15.83
C LEU A 392 -17.52 -39.17 15.08
N PHE A 393 -18.77 -39.63 15.29
CA PHE A 393 -19.96 -39.00 14.74
C PHE A 393 -20.15 -37.57 15.24
N ARG A 394 -20.07 -37.31 16.55
CA ARG A 394 -20.25 -35.97 17.14
C ARG A 394 -19.19 -34.99 16.61
N TYR A 395 -17.93 -35.42 16.53
CA TYR A 395 -16.86 -34.62 15.96
C TYR A 395 -17.08 -34.34 14.47
N LEU A 396 -17.38 -35.35 13.65
CA LEU A 396 -17.55 -35.16 12.20
C LEU A 396 -18.83 -34.41 11.82
N LYS A 397 -19.86 -34.43 12.68
CA LYS A 397 -21.12 -33.70 12.47
C LYS A 397 -20.94 -32.18 12.41
N GLN A 398 -19.86 -31.63 12.99
CA GLN A 398 -19.60 -30.18 12.98
C GLN A 398 -19.30 -29.64 11.57
N PHE A 399 -18.81 -30.48 10.65
CA PHE A 399 -18.51 -30.10 9.26
C PHE A 399 -19.75 -30.06 8.35
N GLY A 400 -20.95 -30.22 8.91
CA GLY A 400 -22.23 -30.06 8.22
C GLY A 400 -22.41 -31.01 7.02
N LYS A 401 -22.84 -30.44 5.89
CA LYS A 401 -23.07 -31.13 4.60
C LYS A 401 -22.00 -30.74 3.59
N SER A 402 -22.08 -31.29 2.38
CA SER A 402 -21.13 -31.03 1.27
C SER A 402 -20.97 -29.55 0.86
N HIS A 403 -21.84 -28.65 1.33
CA HIS A 403 -21.76 -27.20 1.11
C HIS A 403 -21.27 -26.40 2.32
N ASP A 404 -21.14 -27.04 3.49
CA ASP A 404 -20.72 -26.41 4.75
C ASP A 404 -19.28 -26.80 5.13
N ARG A 405 -18.76 -27.91 4.59
CA ARG A 405 -17.42 -28.47 4.90
C ARG A 405 -16.31 -27.41 4.89
N PHE A 406 -15.39 -27.52 5.85
CA PHE A 406 -14.16 -26.71 5.98
C PHE A 406 -13.03 -27.56 6.57
N ILE A 407 -11.77 -27.13 6.40
CA ILE A 407 -10.59 -27.75 7.04
C ILE A 407 -10.24 -26.94 8.30
N PRO A 408 -10.24 -27.55 9.51
CA PRO A 408 -9.87 -26.86 10.75
C PRO A 408 -8.49 -26.20 10.72
N SER A 409 -8.29 -25.13 11.50
CA SER A 409 -6.99 -24.44 11.60
C SER A 409 -5.89 -25.34 12.16
N GLU A 410 -6.19 -26.20 13.15
CA GLU A 410 -5.25 -27.17 13.69
C GLU A 410 -4.81 -28.23 12.67
N ILE A 411 -5.55 -28.40 11.57
CA ILE A 411 -5.16 -29.23 10.42
C ILE A 411 -4.47 -28.38 9.34
N ARG A 412 -4.96 -27.16 9.02
CA ARG A 412 -4.34 -26.23 8.05
C ARG A 412 -2.92 -25.80 8.42
N PHE A 413 -2.52 -25.91 9.68
CA PHE A 413 -1.20 -25.50 10.20
C PHE A 413 -0.23 -26.66 10.51
N LEU A 414 -0.57 -27.89 10.10
CA LEU A 414 0.34 -29.04 10.19
C LEU A 414 1.52 -28.94 9.22
N SER A 415 2.54 -29.77 9.43
CA SER A 415 3.70 -29.93 8.55
C SER A 415 3.29 -30.24 7.10
N LYS A 416 4.14 -29.89 6.14
CA LYS A 416 3.90 -30.11 4.71
C LYS A 416 3.59 -31.59 4.43
N GLU A 417 4.33 -32.50 5.07
CA GLU A 417 4.26 -33.94 4.90
C GLU A 417 2.91 -34.50 5.36
N LEU A 418 2.34 -33.93 6.43
CA LEU A 418 1.00 -34.24 6.92
C LEU A 418 -0.09 -33.65 6.00
N LEU A 419 0.08 -32.41 5.55
CA LEU A 419 -0.82 -31.77 4.57
C LEU A 419 -0.85 -32.50 3.21
N GLU A 420 0.28 -33.04 2.75
CA GLU A 420 0.35 -33.87 1.54
C GLU A 420 -0.44 -35.18 1.69
N ILE A 421 -0.45 -35.79 2.89
CA ILE A 421 -1.30 -36.97 3.18
C ILE A 421 -2.77 -36.58 3.09
N LEU A 422 -3.20 -35.52 3.79
CA LEU A 422 -4.59 -35.03 3.74
C LEU A 422 -5.06 -34.79 2.29
N PHE A 423 -4.26 -34.05 1.53
CA PHE A 423 -4.53 -33.68 0.15
C PHE A 423 -4.59 -34.89 -0.78
N LYS A 424 -3.65 -35.84 -0.63
CA LYS A 424 -3.62 -37.10 -1.39
C LYS A 424 -4.88 -37.94 -1.20
N TYR A 425 -5.43 -38.01 0.02
CA TYR A 425 -6.62 -38.80 0.29
C TYR A 425 -7.94 -38.07 -0.04
N TYR A 426 -7.99 -36.74 0.05
CA TYR A 426 -9.09 -35.97 -0.54
C TYR A 426 -9.19 -36.19 -2.07
N LEU A 427 -8.05 -36.14 -2.77
CA LEU A 427 -7.97 -36.41 -4.21
C LEU A 427 -8.21 -37.88 -4.61
N LYS A 428 -8.16 -38.82 -3.67
CA LYS A 428 -8.58 -40.22 -3.92
C LYS A 428 -10.12 -40.35 -4.04
N GLY A 429 -10.89 -39.38 -3.55
CA GLY A 429 -12.35 -39.27 -3.74
C GLY A 429 -12.70 -38.26 -4.84
N ASP A 430 -12.73 -36.96 -4.50
CA ASP A 430 -13.20 -35.87 -5.38
C ASP A 430 -12.22 -35.52 -6.53
N GLY A 431 -11.06 -36.18 -6.61
CA GLY A 431 -9.99 -35.85 -7.54
C GLY A 431 -10.24 -36.35 -8.96
N HIS A 432 -9.98 -35.49 -9.95
CA HIS A 432 -10.04 -35.83 -11.36
C HIS A 432 -8.73 -35.43 -12.07
N VAL A 433 -8.11 -36.41 -12.72
CA VAL A 433 -6.97 -36.21 -13.63
C VAL A 433 -7.50 -35.82 -15.00
N TYR A 434 -6.87 -34.86 -15.67
CA TYR A 434 -7.37 -34.34 -16.95
C TYR A 434 -6.28 -33.89 -17.95
N GLY A 435 -6.68 -33.82 -19.22
CA GLY A 435 -5.85 -33.40 -20.35
C GLY A 435 -5.00 -34.53 -20.94
N ARG A 436 -4.64 -34.42 -22.23
CA ARG A 436 -3.96 -35.47 -23.03
C ARG A 436 -2.64 -36.03 -22.46
N THR A 437 -2.08 -35.41 -21.42
CA THR A 437 -0.81 -35.84 -20.80
C THR A 437 -0.98 -36.43 -19.39
N GLY A 438 -2.21 -36.54 -18.86
CA GLY A 438 -2.46 -37.00 -17.49
C GLY A 438 -1.90 -36.08 -16.38
N ARG A 439 -1.44 -34.87 -16.73
CA ARG A 439 -0.76 -33.93 -15.81
C ARG A 439 -1.67 -32.86 -15.21
N GLY A 440 -2.89 -32.69 -15.71
CA GLY A 440 -3.90 -31.81 -15.11
C GLY A 440 -4.54 -32.50 -13.90
N LEU A 441 -4.75 -31.75 -12.82
CA LEU A 441 -5.36 -32.22 -11.58
C LEU A 441 -6.42 -31.22 -11.14
N MET A 442 -7.65 -31.68 -10.88
CA MET A 442 -8.72 -30.85 -10.33
C MET A 442 -9.51 -31.61 -9.25
N ALA A 443 -10.29 -30.87 -8.46
CA ALA A 443 -11.38 -31.42 -7.66
C ALA A 443 -12.64 -30.57 -7.84
N SER A 444 -13.81 -31.10 -7.49
CA SER A 444 -15.08 -30.37 -7.52
C SER A 444 -15.69 -30.31 -6.13
N THR A 445 -16.23 -29.15 -5.70
CA THR A 445 -16.88 -29.02 -4.40
C THR A 445 -18.10 -28.08 -4.44
N SER A 446 -19.03 -28.27 -3.50
CA SER A 446 -20.17 -27.37 -3.25
C SER A 446 -19.98 -26.47 -2.02
N SER A 447 -18.85 -26.54 -1.32
CA SER A 447 -18.53 -25.64 -0.20
C SER A 447 -17.62 -24.50 -0.63
N ILE A 448 -17.86 -23.31 -0.07
CA ILE A 448 -17.00 -22.12 -0.23
C ILE A 448 -15.76 -22.23 0.66
N HIS A 449 -15.89 -22.74 1.89
CA HIS A 449 -14.79 -22.84 2.85
C HIS A 449 -13.78 -23.89 2.37
N LEU A 450 -14.18 -25.16 2.20
CA LEU A 450 -13.30 -26.21 1.69
C LEU A 450 -12.60 -25.85 0.36
N ARG A 451 -13.25 -25.08 -0.52
CA ARG A 451 -12.65 -24.58 -1.78
C ARG A 451 -11.46 -23.65 -1.52
N ASP A 452 -11.57 -22.80 -0.52
CA ASP A 452 -10.58 -21.80 -0.14
C ASP A 452 -9.50 -22.42 0.78
N ASP A 453 -9.88 -23.32 1.68
CA ASP A 453 -8.97 -24.13 2.49
C ASP A 453 -8.06 -25.00 1.59
N LEU A 454 -8.61 -25.63 0.55
CA LEU A 454 -7.82 -26.38 -0.44
C LEU A 454 -6.91 -25.49 -1.29
N GLN A 455 -7.20 -24.18 -1.40
CA GLN A 455 -6.30 -23.21 -2.04
C GLN A 455 -5.15 -22.79 -1.12
N GLU A 456 -5.37 -22.73 0.20
CA GLU A 456 -4.32 -22.54 1.21
C GLU A 456 -3.45 -23.79 1.38
N VAL A 457 -4.05 -24.97 1.56
CA VAL A 457 -3.33 -26.25 1.67
C VAL A 457 -2.49 -26.50 0.41
N ALA A 458 -2.99 -26.14 -0.77
CA ALA A 458 -2.22 -26.17 -2.01
C ALA A 458 -0.92 -25.33 -1.91
N LEU A 459 -1.01 -24.07 -1.44
CA LEU A 459 0.18 -23.22 -1.22
C LEU A 459 1.15 -23.88 -0.25
N LYS A 460 0.66 -24.36 0.89
CA LYS A 460 1.48 -24.94 1.97
C LYS A 460 2.19 -26.24 1.57
N ILE A 461 1.63 -27.02 0.65
CA ILE A 461 2.35 -28.18 0.06
C ILE A 461 3.23 -27.80 -1.16
N GLY A 462 3.43 -26.52 -1.43
CA GLY A 462 4.31 -26.03 -2.49
C GLY A 462 3.71 -26.12 -3.90
N ILE A 463 2.39 -26.09 -4.07
CA ILE A 463 1.72 -25.98 -5.38
C ILE A 463 0.78 -24.76 -5.41
N SER A 464 0.29 -24.39 -6.60
CA SER A 464 -0.69 -23.31 -6.74
C SER A 464 -2.07 -23.83 -7.13
N ALA A 465 -3.12 -23.19 -6.63
CA ALA A 465 -4.50 -23.48 -7.01
C ALA A 465 -5.25 -22.22 -7.45
N TYR A 466 -6.18 -22.36 -8.38
CA TYR A 466 -7.24 -21.39 -8.68
C TYR A 466 -8.55 -22.15 -8.89
N TYR A 467 -9.70 -21.50 -8.74
CA TYR A 467 -11.00 -22.15 -8.95
C TYR A 467 -11.86 -21.45 -10.01
N LYS A 468 -12.94 -22.11 -10.42
CA LYS A 468 -14.00 -21.52 -11.26
C LYS A 468 -15.34 -22.06 -10.83
N LEU A 469 -16.39 -21.25 -10.97
CA LEU A 469 -17.77 -21.77 -10.95
C LEU A 469 -17.94 -22.76 -12.12
N ASP A 470 -18.37 -23.98 -11.83
CA ASP A 470 -18.69 -25.02 -12.82
C ASP A 470 -20.18 -25.02 -13.16
N ARG A 471 -21.03 -24.97 -12.12
CA ARG A 471 -22.48 -24.94 -12.26
C ARG A 471 -23.07 -23.97 -11.24
N LYS A 472 -24.04 -23.17 -11.68
CA LYS A 472 -24.76 -22.22 -10.84
C LYS A 472 -25.96 -22.91 -10.19
N LYS A 473 -26.32 -22.49 -8.98
CA LYS A 473 -27.61 -22.79 -8.34
C LYS A 473 -28.74 -22.49 -9.33
N GLY A 474 -29.62 -23.46 -9.52
CA GLY A 474 -30.73 -23.39 -10.47
C GLY A 474 -30.48 -24.02 -11.84
N THR A 475 -29.23 -24.34 -12.22
CA THR A 475 -28.95 -25.05 -13.49
C THR A 475 -29.68 -26.41 -13.53
N PHE A 476 -30.37 -26.68 -14.64
CA PHE A 476 -31.00 -27.97 -14.89
C PHE A 476 -30.02 -28.92 -15.58
N LEU A 477 -29.98 -30.17 -15.11
CA LEU A 477 -29.12 -31.24 -15.62
C LEU A 477 -29.98 -32.42 -16.03
N ARG A 478 -29.79 -32.96 -17.25
CA ARG A 478 -30.38 -34.25 -17.63
C ARG A 478 -29.59 -35.38 -16.96
N SER A 479 -30.30 -36.39 -16.46
CA SER A 479 -29.71 -37.58 -15.86
C SER A 479 -29.03 -38.44 -16.93
N LEU A 480 -27.77 -38.81 -16.70
CA LEU A 480 -27.04 -39.71 -17.60
C LEU A 480 -27.50 -41.18 -17.48
N ILE A 481 -28.12 -41.54 -16.35
CA ILE A 481 -28.54 -42.93 -16.03
C ILE A 481 -30.03 -43.15 -16.29
N TYR A 482 -30.85 -42.10 -16.15
CA TYR A 482 -32.31 -42.19 -16.22
C TYR A 482 -32.82 -41.25 -17.32
N LYS A 483 -33.05 -41.79 -18.52
CA LYS A 483 -33.68 -41.03 -19.62
C LYS A 483 -34.97 -40.35 -19.11
N ASN A 484 -35.22 -39.13 -19.59
CA ASN A 484 -36.29 -38.22 -19.18
C ASN A 484 -36.21 -37.61 -17.76
N LYS A 485 -35.31 -38.04 -16.86
CA LYS A 485 -35.18 -37.42 -15.53
C LYS A 485 -34.28 -36.19 -15.54
N THR A 486 -34.76 -35.06 -15.02
CA THR A 486 -33.98 -33.82 -14.83
C THR A 486 -33.73 -33.53 -13.34
N TYR A 487 -32.63 -32.86 -13.06
CA TYR A 487 -32.22 -32.44 -11.71
C TYR A 487 -31.91 -30.94 -11.69
N LYS A 488 -32.38 -30.22 -10.67
CA LYS A 488 -32.07 -28.80 -10.46
C LYS A 488 -30.94 -28.65 -9.45
N GLN A 489 -29.85 -28.01 -9.85
CA GLN A 489 -28.66 -27.77 -9.04
C GLN A 489 -28.99 -26.92 -7.79
N LYS A 490 -28.82 -27.45 -6.58
CA LYS A 490 -29.26 -26.81 -5.32
C LYS A 490 -28.32 -25.71 -4.80
N HIS A 491 -27.02 -25.86 -5.05
CA HIS A 491 -25.95 -24.96 -4.60
C HIS A 491 -25.01 -24.70 -5.78
N ASP A 492 -24.29 -23.58 -5.78
CA ASP A 492 -23.17 -23.38 -6.68
C ASP A 492 -22.13 -24.51 -6.49
N THR A 493 -21.41 -24.86 -7.55
CA THR A 493 -20.29 -25.82 -7.49
C THR A 493 -19.07 -25.23 -8.16
N TRP A 494 -17.91 -25.45 -7.55
CA TRP A 494 -16.63 -24.93 -8.01
C TRP A 494 -15.70 -26.08 -8.42
N LYS A 495 -14.98 -25.89 -9.53
CA LYS A 495 -13.83 -26.71 -9.90
C LYS A 495 -12.56 -26.00 -9.47
N ILE A 496 -11.76 -26.67 -8.66
CA ILE A 496 -10.45 -26.23 -8.15
C ILE A 496 -9.38 -26.88 -9.02
N TYR A 497 -8.48 -26.10 -9.61
CA TYR A 497 -7.44 -26.57 -10.52
C TYR A 497 -6.08 -26.50 -9.83
N PHE A 498 -5.47 -27.65 -9.60
CA PHE A 498 -4.22 -27.79 -8.85
C PHE A 498 -3.02 -27.88 -9.80
N ILE A 499 -2.06 -26.98 -9.61
CA ILE A 499 -0.97 -26.71 -10.55
C ILE A 499 0.35 -27.23 -9.97
N ARG A 500 0.66 -28.50 -10.25
CA ARG A 500 1.92 -29.17 -9.86
C ARG A 500 3.21 -28.57 -10.46
N LYS A 501 3.13 -27.50 -11.27
CA LYS A 501 4.28 -26.78 -11.84
C LYS A 501 4.00 -25.27 -11.82
N ASN A 502 4.50 -24.64 -10.78
CA ASN A 502 4.29 -23.24 -10.39
C ASN A 502 4.92 -22.18 -11.30
N LYS A 503 5.74 -22.59 -12.27
CA LYS A 503 6.27 -21.70 -13.30
C LYS A 503 5.12 -21.11 -14.12
N HIS A 504 4.76 -19.86 -13.85
CA HIS A 504 3.80 -19.07 -14.62
C HIS A 504 4.46 -17.83 -15.20
N ALA A 505 4.95 -17.96 -16.43
CA ALA A 505 5.42 -16.83 -17.22
C ALA A 505 4.26 -16.19 -17.99
N VAL A 506 4.25 -14.86 -18.03
CA VAL A 506 3.44 -14.02 -18.90
C VAL A 506 4.40 -13.38 -19.90
N LEU A 507 4.21 -13.68 -21.18
CA LEU A 507 5.01 -13.13 -22.29
C LEU A 507 4.11 -12.26 -23.19
N PRO A 508 4.59 -11.14 -23.76
CA PRO A 508 3.76 -10.25 -24.60
C PRO A 508 3.12 -10.97 -25.80
N SER A 509 3.88 -11.86 -26.45
CA SER A 509 3.39 -12.74 -27.52
C SER A 509 2.27 -13.68 -27.07
N THR A 510 2.27 -14.10 -25.81
CA THR A 510 1.22 -14.95 -25.23
C THR A 510 -0.04 -14.18 -24.83
N ILE A 511 0.03 -12.84 -24.66
CA ILE A 511 -1.13 -12.02 -24.33
C ILE A 511 -2.18 -12.09 -25.46
N LYS A 512 -1.78 -11.70 -26.68
CA LYS A 512 -2.65 -11.77 -27.86
C LYS A 512 -3.03 -13.23 -28.18
N LYS A 513 -2.06 -14.15 -28.19
CA LYS A 513 -2.25 -15.57 -28.57
C LYS A 513 -3.30 -16.32 -27.73
N TYR A 514 -3.43 -16.01 -26.43
CA TYR A 514 -4.37 -16.69 -25.55
C TYR A 514 -5.56 -15.83 -25.08
N LYS A 515 -5.80 -14.68 -25.72
CA LYS A 515 -6.84 -13.70 -25.37
C LYS A 515 -6.77 -13.28 -23.89
N TYR A 516 -5.55 -13.04 -23.41
CA TYR A 516 -5.31 -12.44 -22.09
C TYR A 516 -5.40 -10.91 -22.19
N THR A 517 -5.41 -10.22 -21.06
CA THR A 517 -5.43 -8.75 -21.00
C THR A 517 -4.20 -8.24 -20.28
N GLU A 518 -3.57 -7.24 -20.87
CA GLU A 518 -2.58 -6.38 -20.25
C GLU A 518 -2.88 -4.96 -20.75
N SER A 519 -3.29 -4.06 -19.85
CA SER A 519 -3.85 -2.76 -20.24
C SER A 519 -3.82 -1.76 -19.09
N TRP A 520 -3.48 -0.52 -19.39
CA TRP A 520 -3.91 0.62 -18.59
C TRP A 520 -5.44 0.76 -18.68
N VAL A 521 -6.11 0.88 -17.54
CA VAL A 521 -7.56 1.18 -17.49
C VAL A 521 -7.82 2.38 -16.60
N ASP A 522 -8.76 3.23 -16.98
CA ASP A 522 -9.30 4.24 -16.08
C ASP A 522 -10.09 3.57 -14.96
N PHE A 523 -9.77 3.94 -13.73
CA PHE A 523 -10.44 3.46 -12.53
C PHE A 523 -10.92 4.64 -11.69
N LYS A 524 -12.07 4.45 -11.07
CA LYS A 524 -12.64 5.30 -10.01
C LYS A 524 -13.26 4.36 -8.99
N GLY A 525 -12.67 4.21 -7.82
CA GLY A 525 -13.13 3.27 -6.80
C GLY A 525 -12.18 3.16 -5.61
N LYS A 526 -12.39 2.14 -4.77
CA LYS A 526 -11.51 1.89 -3.62
C LYS A 526 -10.27 1.11 -4.05
N VAL A 527 -9.11 1.70 -3.80
CA VAL A 527 -7.83 1.00 -3.68
C VAL A 527 -7.57 0.68 -2.22
N TYR A 528 -6.61 -0.21 -1.95
CA TYR A 528 -6.25 -0.77 -0.65
C TYR A 528 -4.77 -1.17 -0.61
N SER A 529 -4.23 -1.39 0.58
CA SER A 529 -2.97 -2.09 0.81
C SER A 529 -2.85 -2.50 2.28
N LEU A 530 -1.73 -3.12 2.65
CA LEU A 530 -1.27 -3.25 4.02
C LEU A 530 0.26 -3.37 4.04
N ALA A 531 0.89 -2.94 5.13
CA ALA A 531 2.33 -3.08 5.35
C ALA A 531 2.62 -4.25 6.29
N VAL A 532 3.64 -5.04 5.96
CA VAL A 532 4.18 -6.14 6.77
C VAL A 532 5.71 -6.11 6.75
N PRO A 533 6.39 -6.66 7.78
CA PRO A 533 7.85 -6.67 7.86
C PRO A 533 8.56 -7.27 6.63
N ASN A 534 8.03 -8.37 6.05
CA ASN A 534 8.67 -9.01 4.90
C ASN A 534 8.40 -8.33 3.55
N HIS A 535 7.62 -7.24 3.52
CA HIS A 535 7.17 -6.52 2.33
C HIS A 535 6.40 -7.32 1.25
N VAL A 536 6.25 -8.64 1.38
CA VAL A 536 5.63 -9.53 0.38
C VAL A 536 4.46 -10.31 0.99
N ILE A 537 3.26 -10.21 0.40
CA ILE A 537 1.99 -10.79 0.89
C ILE A 537 1.25 -11.61 -0.17
N TYR A 538 0.51 -12.65 0.27
CA TYR A 538 -0.26 -13.52 -0.62
C TYR A 538 -1.66 -12.97 -0.87
N ILE A 539 -1.86 -12.40 -2.06
CA ILE A 539 -3.14 -11.85 -2.50
C ILE A 539 -3.82 -12.79 -3.49
N ARG A 540 -5.13 -12.66 -3.70
CA ARG A 540 -5.85 -13.24 -4.85
C ARG A 540 -6.84 -12.26 -5.43
N ARG A 541 -7.11 -12.41 -6.72
CA ARG A 541 -8.16 -11.64 -7.39
C ARG A 541 -8.95 -12.56 -8.30
N ASN A 542 -10.27 -12.47 -8.29
CA ASN A 542 -11.15 -13.34 -9.08
C ASN A 542 -10.77 -14.85 -8.97
N SER A 543 -10.52 -15.34 -7.74
CA SER A 543 -10.01 -16.70 -7.39
C SER A 543 -8.53 -17.03 -7.62
N ILE A 544 -7.75 -16.12 -8.20
CA ILE A 544 -6.41 -16.40 -8.72
C ILE A 544 -5.34 -15.76 -7.81
N PRO A 545 -4.54 -16.54 -7.06
CA PRO A 545 -3.64 -16.03 -6.03
C PRO A 545 -2.22 -15.73 -6.54
N VAL A 546 -1.45 -14.85 -5.89
CA VAL A 546 -0.05 -14.48 -6.22
C VAL A 546 0.61 -13.67 -5.09
N TRP A 547 1.94 -13.52 -5.10
CA TRP A 547 2.72 -12.70 -4.15
C TRP A 547 2.90 -11.23 -4.64
N CYS A 548 2.84 -10.23 -3.73
CA CYS A 548 2.73 -8.76 -4.01
C CYS A 548 3.14 -7.88 -2.78
N GLY A 549 3.24 -6.53 -2.78
CA GLY A 549 3.88 -5.76 -1.65
C GLY A 549 3.39 -4.35 -1.19
N ASN A 550 4.21 -3.56 -0.46
CA ASN A 550 3.79 -2.51 0.54
C ASN A 550 4.63 -1.17 0.70
N SER A 551 4.78 -0.61 1.94
CA SER A 551 4.79 0.86 2.24
C SER A 551 5.09 1.42 3.69
N ASP A 552 5.86 2.54 3.86
CA ASP A 552 5.62 3.74 4.75
C ASP A 552 6.75 4.87 4.77
N PRO A 553 6.56 6.11 5.35
CA PRO A 553 7.44 7.31 5.23
C PRO A 553 8.74 7.53 6.06
N PRO A 554 9.04 6.86 7.20
CA PRO A 554 10.21 7.13 8.07
C PRO A 554 11.60 6.88 7.47
N MET A 555 11.81 7.28 6.22
CA MET A 555 12.98 7.06 5.40
C MET A 555 14.14 7.97 5.81
N ASN A 556 13.89 9.26 6.04
CA ASN A 556 14.95 10.25 6.30
C ASN A 556 15.78 9.94 7.56
N TRP A 557 15.12 9.46 8.61
CA TRP A 557 15.73 9.09 9.90
C TRP A 557 16.74 7.94 9.81
N ARG A 558 16.79 7.24 8.67
CA ARG A 558 17.70 6.12 8.41
C ARG A 558 19.12 6.55 8.03
N VAL A 559 19.36 7.84 7.85
CA VAL A 559 20.61 8.43 7.34
C VAL A 559 21.15 9.40 8.40
N SER A 560 22.06 8.96 9.27
CA SER A 560 22.50 9.75 10.44
C SER A 560 23.20 11.06 10.08
N ALA A 561 23.74 11.19 8.87
CA ALA A 561 24.27 12.47 8.36
C ALA A 561 23.19 13.59 8.35
N LEU A 562 21.90 13.24 8.25
CA LEU A 562 20.79 14.19 8.32
C LEU A 562 20.36 14.53 9.77
N ASP A 563 20.95 13.93 10.80
CA ASP A 563 20.59 14.24 12.19
C ASP A 563 20.94 15.67 12.60
N LYS A 564 21.99 16.25 12.01
CA LYS A 564 22.39 17.66 12.22
C LYS A 564 21.67 18.63 11.28
N ILE A 565 20.85 18.11 10.37
CA ILE A 565 20.12 18.88 9.34
C ILE A 565 18.64 18.95 9.73
N THR A 566 18.03 20.11 9.55
CA THR A 566 16.63 20.35 9.87
C THR A 566 15.73 19.91 8.72
N LEU A 567 14.85 18.92 8.93
CA LEU A 567 13.90 18.55 7.88
C LEU A 567 12.83 19.66 7.78
N ILE A 568 12.58 20.18 6.58
CA ILE A 568 11.49 21.14 6.31
C ILE A 568 10.58 20.57 5.21
N SER A 569 9.34 21.02 5.16
CA SER A 569 8.36 20.57 4.17
C SER A 569 7.59 21.76 3.62
N ASN A 570 7.49 21.89 2.30
CA ASN A 570 6.97 23.08 1.63
C ASN A 570 6.13 22.70 0.42
N SER A 571 5.17 23.56 0.05
CA SER A 571 4.08 23.11 -0.79
C SER A 571 4.37 22.93 -2.28
N ASP A 572 5.53 23.37 -2.81
CA ASP A 572 5.88 23.39 -4.24
C ASP A 572 4.64 23.76 -5.10
N ALA A 573 3.94 24.81 -4.64
CA ALA A 573 2.65 25.17 -5.16
C ALA A 573 2.81 25.89 -6.50
N HIS A 574 2.20 25.30 -7.53
CA HIS A 574 2.04 25.90 -8.85
C HIS A 574 0.64 26.54 -9.04
N SER A 575 -0.21 26.55 -8.01
CA SER A 575 -1.51 27.23 -8.01
C SER A 575 -2.00 27.54 -6.57
N PRO A 576 -2.79 28.61 -6.34
CA PRO A 576 -3.06 29.10 -4.97
C PRO A 576 -3.82 28.10 -4.09
N ALA A 577 -4.70 27.28 -4.67
CA ALA A 577 -5.46 26.25 -3.95
C ALA A 577 -4.57 25.10 -3.40
N LYS A 578 -3.30 25.02 -3.82
CA LYS A 578 -2.33 24.01 -3.38
C LYS A 578 -1.20 24.55 -2.49
N LEU A 579 -1.26 25.83 -2.11
CA LEU A 579 -0.49 26.37 -0.98
C LEU A 579 -0.75 25.54 0.28
N GLY A 580 0.27 25.34 1.12
CA GLY A 580 0.14 24.59 2.37
C GLY A 580 -0.26 23.12 2.22
N ARG A 581 -0.06 22.47 1.06
CA ARG A 581 -0.15 20.99 0.98
C ARG A 581 0.91 20.31 1.87
N GLU A 582 2.02 21.02 2.06
CA GLU A 582 3.18 20.78 2.91
C GLU A 582 3.56 22.16 3.50
N ALA A 583 3.99 22.23 4.76
CA ALA A 583 4.33 23.47 5.47
C ALA A 583 5.14 23.20 6.76
N ASN A 584 5.53 24.26 7.47
CA ASN A 584 6.35 24.22 8.68
C ASN A 584 5.66 24.97 9.83
N VAL A 585 5.78 24.54 11.08
CA VAL A 585 5.12 25.19 12.24
C VAL A 585 6.15 25.56 13.31
N PHE A 586 6.30 26.87 13.54
CA PHE A 586 7.26 27.44 14.48
C PHE A 586 6.57 27.99 15.73
N ASP A 587 7.32 28.22 16.81
CA ASP A 587 6.97 29.11 17.91
C ASP A 587 8.15 30.05 18.23
N THR A 588 8.17 31.20 17.57
CA THR A 588 9.28 32.17 17.63
C THR A 588 8.76 33.62 17.55
N GLU A 589 9.65 34.61 17.56
CA GLU A 589 9.30 35.94 17.06
C GLU A 589 8.92 35.85 15.57
N LEU A 590 7.95 36.64 15.11
CA LEU A 590 7.55 36.67 13.70
C LEU A 590 8.55 37.53 12.89
N SER A 591 9.78 37.06 12.73
CA SER A 591 10.82 37.77 11.97
C SER A 591 11.76 36.80 11.25
N TYR A 592 12.40 37.27 10.17
CA TYR A 592 13.35 36.48 9.38
C TYR A 592 14.48 35.91 10.25
N PRO A 593 15.18 36.69 11.11
CA PRO A 593 16.27 36.15 11.92
C PRO A 593 15.80 35.03 12.85
N ALA A 594 14.62 35.15 13.45
CA ALA A 594 14.08 34.15 14.37
C ALA A 594 13.67 32.84 13.65
N ILE A 595 13.09 32.94 12.44
CA ILE A 595 12.78 31.78 11.58
C ILE A 595 14.08 31.07 11.18
N ILE A 596 15.06 31.81 10.67
CA ILE A 596 16.32 31.23 10.19
C ILE A 596 17.11 30.64 11.36
N GLU A 597 17.10 31.26 12.55
CA GLU A 597 17.75 30.71 13.74
C GLU A 597 17.06 29.44 14.25
N ALA A 598 15.73 29.35 14.22
CA ALA A 598 15.02 28.11 14.55
C ALA A 598 15.38 26.96 13.59
N ILE A 599 15.55 27.25 12.29
CA ILE A 599 15.99 26.26 11.30
C ILE A 599 17.47 25.89 11.49
N LYS A 600 18.36 26.86 11.77
CA LYS A 600 19.80 26.63 11.98
C LYS A 600 20.10 25.86 13.28
N SER A 601 19.43 26.21 14.37
CA SER A 601 19.61 25.57 15.68
C SER A 601 18.92 24.21 15.83
N LYS A 602 17.91 23.92 14.98
CA LYS A 602 17.07 22.71 15.06
C LYS A 602 16.37 22.57 16.43
N ASP A 603 16.07 23.69 17.07
CA ASP A 603 15.46 23.75 18.39
C ASP A 603 13.98 23.32 18.32
N PRO A 604 13.57 22.21 18.97
CA PRO A 604 12.20 21.68 18.88
C PRO A 604 11.15 22.54 19.62
N GLU A 605 11.56 23.41 20.55
CA GLU A 605 10.66 24.38 21.18
C GLU A 605 10.37 25.55 20.24
N LYS A 606 11.28 25.84 19.30
CA LYS A 606 11.15 26.90 18.29
C LYS A 606 10.60 26.42 16.94
N PHE A 607 10.90 25.19 16.53
CA PHE A 607 10.37 24.55 15.33
C PHE A 607 9.60 23.28 15.73
N LEU A 608 8.30 23.44 15.96
CA LEU A 608 7.46 22.45 16.63
C LEU A 608 7.23 21.17 15.80
N TYR A 609 6.95 21.31 14.51
CA TYR A 609 6.75 20.19 13.57
C TYR A 609 6.65 20.63 12.11
N THR A 610 6.93 19.72 11.18
CA THR A 610 6.50 19.85 9.77
C THR A 610 5.05 19.38 9.58
N ILE A 611 4.35 20.03 8.66
CA ILE A 611 3.11 19.55 8.05
C ILE A 611 3.51 18.93 6.73
N GLU A 612 3.24 17.64 6.57
CA GLU A 612 3.52 16.93 5.32
C GLU A 612 2.16 16.69 4.62
N PHE A 613 2.12 16.67 3.29
CA PHE A 613 1.20 15.72 2.65
C PHE A 613 1.57 14.33 3.18
N PHE A 614 0.66 13.36 3.24
CA PHE A 614 1.19 12.00 3.33
C PHE A 614 2.08 11.83 2.12
N PRO A 615 3.39 11.58 2.28
CA PRO A 615 4.23 11.66 1.12
C PRO A 615 3.81 10.62 0.09
N GLN A 616 2.97 9.65 0.50
CA GLN A 616 2.02 8.78 -0.23
C GLN A 616 1.21 9.32 -1.42
N GLU A 617 1.58 10.47 -1.97
CA GLU A 617 1.27 10.86 -3.34
C GLU A 617 2.49 11.04 -4.27
N GLY A 618 3.71 11.16 -3.76
CA GLY A 618 4.92 11.59 -4.49
C GLY A 618 5.37 10.73 -5.68
N LYS A 619 5.58 11.41 -6.81
CA LYS A 619 5.83 10.86 -8.16
C LYS A 619 7.08 9.98 -8.36
N TYR A 620 8.01 9.82 -7.43
CA TYR A 620 9.33 9.21 -7.71
C TYR A 620 9.91 8.37 -6.58
N HIS A 621 9.11 7.80 -5.69
CA HIS A 621 9.63 7.22 -4.45
C HIS A 621 10.32 5.84 -4.53
N TYR A 622 9.90 4.95 -5.41
CA TYR A 622 10.37 3.59 -5.64
C TYR A 622 10.89 3.48 -7.08
N ASP A 623 11.59 2.38 -7.40
CA ASP A 623 12.43 2.32 -8.61
C ASP A 623 11.70 1.88 -9.90
N GLY A 624 11.23 2.86 -10.68
CA GLY A 624 10.51 2.63 -11.93
C GLY A 624 11.35 2.57 -13.22
N HIS A 625 10.66 2.62 -14.38
CA HIS A 625 11.19 2.97 -15.72
C HIS A 625 9.99 3.06 -16.71
N ARG A 626 9.41 4.25 -16.91
CA ARG A 626 7.96 4.46 -17.05
C ARG A 626 7.27 3.83 -18.25
N ALA A 627 8.00 3.49 -19.29
CA ALA A 627 7.43 3.08 -20.57
C ALA A 627 6.66 1.73 -20.56
N CYS A 628 6.52 1.04 -19.42
CA CYS A 628 6.79 -0.38 -19.47
C CYS A 628 6.32 -1.37 -18.36
N ASP A 629 5.68 -1.10 -17.18
CA ASP A 629 5.08 -1.94 -16.03
C ASP A 629 5.65 -2.50 -14.60
N ILE A 630 6.72 -2.05 -13.83
CA ILE A 630 7.79 -2.59 -12.82
C ILE A 630 8.13 -1.45 -11.78
N SER A 631 8.73 -1.78 -10.58
CA SER A 631 9.25 -1.09 -9.31
C SER A 631 10.52 -1.72 -8.84
N LEU A 632 11.20 -1.11 -7.84
CA LEU A 632 11.78 -1.83 -6.70
C LEU A 632 11.55 -1.21 -5.31
N SER A 633 11.51 -2.03 -4.25
CA SER A 633 12.00 -1.56 -2.94
C SER A 633 13.53 -1.52 -3.00
N PRO A 634 14.19 -0.72 -2.19
CA PRO A 634 15.65 -0.55 -2.30
C PRO A 634 16.42 -1.88 -2.23
N GLN A 635 15.93 -2.76 -1.35
CA GLN A 635 16.45 -4.10 -1.09
C GLN A 635 16.24 -5.06 -2.29
N GLU A 636 15.65 -4.57 -3.38
CA GLU A 636 15.23 -5.34 -4.54
C GLU A 636 15.77 -4.77 -5.86
N SER A 637 16.18 -3.51 -5.92
CA SER A 637 17.01 -2.90 -6.97
C SER A 637 18.46 -3.29 -6.86
N LYS A 638 18.98 -3.23 -5.63
CA LYS A 638 20.30 -3.75 -5.27
C LYS A 638 20.47 -5.21 -5.73
N LYS A 639 19.44 -6.07 -5.59
CA LYS A 639 19.42 -7.48 -6.05
C LYS A 639 19.55 -7.70 -7.58
N TYR A 640 19.52 -6.66 -8.40
CA TYR A 640 19.74 -6.73 -9.86
C TYR A 640 20.75 -5.69 -10.34
N ASN A 641 21.58 -5.17 -9.44
CA ASN A 641 22.59 -4.15 -9.69
C ASN A 641 21.98 -2.90 -10.36
N ASN A 642 20.80 -2.47 -9.90
CA ASN A 642 20.07 -1.28 -10.37
C ASN A 642 19.71 -1.28 -11.89
N ILE A 643 19.79 -2.44 -12.55
CA ILE A 643 19.32 -2.67 -13.92
C ILE A 643 17.85 -3.11 -13.91
N CYS A 644 17.02 -2.53 -14.78
CA CYS A 644 15.66 -3.03 -15.01
C CYS A 644 15.80 -4.47 -15.55
N PRO A 645 15.39 -5.48 -14.77
CA PRO A 645 15.70 -6.88 -15.10
C PRO A 645 14.93 -7.39 -16.33
N ASN A 646 14.11 -6.52 -16.93
CA ASN A 646 13.11 -6.84 -17.93
C ASN A 646 13.32 -6.09 -19.26
N CYS A 647 14.26 -5.15 -19.34
CA CYS A 647 14.80 -4.65 -20.62
C CYS A 647 16.34 -4.57 -20.67
N GLY A 648 17.05 -4.85 -19.57
CA GLY A 648 18.51 -4.69 -19.50
C GLY A 648 18.98 -3.23 -19.42
N LYS A 649 18.12 -2.26 -19.72
CA LYS A 649 18.35 -0.83 -19.46
C LYS A 649 18.33 -0.54 -17.94
N PRO A 650 18.95 0.54 -17.44
CA PRO A 650 18.83 0.96 -16.04
C PRO A 650 17.39 1.20 -15.58
N LEU A 651 17.16 1.20 -14.27
CA LEU A 651 15.93 1.74 -13.66
C LEU A 651 16.06 3.26 -13.45
N THR A 652 14.93 3.98 -13.45
CA THR A 652 14.83 5.22 -12.69
C THR A 652 14.74 4.83 -11.23
N LEU A 653 15.87 4.91 -10.52
CA LEU A 653 15.91 4.70 -9.07
C LEU A 653 15.16 5.84 -8.39
N GLY A 654 14.25 5.53 -7.49
CA GLY A 654 13.42 6.45 -6.75
C GLY A 654 14.02 6.86 -5.40
N VAL A 655 13.32 7.76 -4.72
CA VAL A 655 13.66 8.34 -3.41
C VAL A 655 14.17 7.28 -2.43
N LEU A 656 13.38 6.25 -2.16
CA LEU A 656 13.70 5.29 -1.11
C LEU A 656 14.93 4.46 -1.45
N ASN A 657 15.20 4.14 -2.72
CA ASN A 657 16.42 3.39 -3.05
C ASN A 657 17.66 4.19 -2.71
N ARG A 658 17.57 5.50 -2.94
CA ARG A 658 18.63 6.44 -2.67
C ARG A 658 18.76 6.76 -1.19
N VAL A 659 17.66 6.82 -0.44
CA VAL A 659 17.68 6.78 1.04
C VAL A 659 18.44 5.54 1.49
N GLU A 660 18.08 4.36 0.98
CA GLU A 660 18.66 3.09 1.43
C GLU A 660 20.09 2.85 0.98
N GLU A 661 20.55 3.53 -0.08
CA GLU A 661 21.95 3.56 -0.51
C GLU A 661 22.81 4.34 0.49
N LEU A 662 22.24 5.38 1.11
CA LEU A 662 22.90 6.23 2.10
C LEU A 662 22.53 5.87 3.56
N ALA A 663 21.67 4.86 3.77
CA ALA A 663 21.14 4.51 5.08
C ALA A 663 22.14 3.72 5.94
N ASP A 664 22.44 4.26 7.12
CA ASP A 664 23.23 3.64 8.17
C ASP A 664 22.37 2.99 9.28
N ARG A 665 21.05 3.23 9.27
CA ARG A 665 20.10 2.72 10.28
C ARG A 665 18.95 1.87 9.71
N PRO A 666 18.42 0.93 10.52
CA PRO A 666 17.22 0.17 10.16
C PRO A 666 15.96 1.03 10.16
N GLU A 667 14.90 0.53 9.53
CA GLU A 667 13.58 1.18 9.49
C GLU A 667 12.95 1.26 10.89
N GLY A 668 12.26 2.37 11.17
CA GLY A 668 11.54 2.60 12.43
C GLY A 668 12.33 3.28 13.56
N VAL A 669 13.64 3.49 13.39
CA VAL A 669 14.43 4.30 14.34
C VAL A 669 14.09 5.78 14.17
N LYS A 670 13.76 6.48 15.27
CA LYS A 670 13.70 7.94 15.33
C LYS A 670 14.93 8.46 16.10
N PRO A 671 15.75 9.36 15.52
CA PRO A 671 16.86 9.97 16.25
C PRO A 671 16.39 10.97 17.31
N GLU A 672 17.24 11.20 18.30
CA GLU A 672 17.07 12.23 19.32
C GLU A 672 17.14 13.63 18.69
N GLY A 673 16.40 14.60 19.24
CA GLY A 673 16.27 15.94 18.64
C GLY A 673 15.57 16.00 17.28
N ALA A 674 15.00 14.89 16.76
CA ALA A 674 14.25 14.94 15.51
C ALA A 674 12.89 15.63 15.66
N ILE A 675 12.77 16.79 15.00
CA ILE A 675 11.54 17.52 14.74
C ILE A 675 10.46 16.54 14.25
N PRO A 676 9.28 16.47 14.90
CA PRO A 676 8.20 15.57 14.50
C PRO A 676 7.47 16.12 13.26
N PHE A 677 6.61 15.28 12.67
CA PHE A 677 5.78 15.66 11.52
C PHE A 677 4.31 15.32 11.75
N LYS A 678 3.41 16.02 11.06
CA LYS A 678 1.97 15.73 11.00
C LYS A 678 1.55 15.63 9.53
N SER A 679 1.21 14.43 9.08
CA SER A 679 0.70 14.24 7.73
C SER A 679 -0.79 14.62 7.64
N LEU A 680 -1.14 15.49 6.69
CA LEU A 680 -2.49 16.02 6.48
C LEU A 680 -3.05 15.66 5.09
N ILE A 681 -4.31 16.07 4.89
CA ILE A 681 -5.05 16.06 3.63
C ILE A 681 -5.72 17.44 3.53
N PRO A 682 -5.76 18.11 2.37
CA PRO A 682 -6.45 19.38 2.23
C PRO A 682 -7.92 19.30 2.64
N LEU A 683 -8.41 20.32 3.37
CA LEU A 683 -9.77 20.32 3.92
C LEU A 683 -10.85 20.20 2.84
N GLU A 684 -10.64 20.77 1.65
CA GLU A 684 -11.53 20.60 0.51
C GLU A 684 -11.68 19.12 0.11
N GLU A 685 -10.59 18.35 0.19
CA GLU A 685 -10.58 16.91 -0.11
C GLU A 685 -11.20 16.09 1.04
N ILE A 686 -11.08 16.56 2.30
CA ILE A 686 -11.85 16.01 3.43
C ILE A 686 -13.35 16.19 3.22
N ILE A 687 -13.78 17.41 2.93
CA ILE A 687 -15.18 17.77 2.72
C ILE A 687 -15.74 17.05 1.48
N ALA A 688 -14.96 16.91 0.40
CA ALA A 688 -15.35 16.13 -0.76
C ALA A 688 -15.54 14.64 -0.44
N ASN A 689 -14.63 14.02 0.34
CA ASN A 689 -14.76 12.61 0.74
C ASN A 689 -15.95 12.41 1.71
N ALA A 690 -16.18 13.33 2.65
CA ALA A 690 -17.32 13.31 3.57
C ALA A 690 -18.66 13.51 2.86
N LEU A 691 -18.79 14.54 2.02
CA LEU A 691 -20.02 14.82 1.27
C LEU A 691 -20.27 13.82 0.13
N GLY A 692 -19.33 12.93 -0.18
CA GLY A 692 -19.40 12.00 -1.31
C GLY A 692 -19.48 12.72 -2.66
N GLN A 693 -18.67 13.76 -2.84
CA GLN A 693 -18.59 14.59 -4.05
C GLN A 693 -17.16 14.65 -4.58
N GLY A 694 -16.92 15.44 -5.62
CA GLY A 694 -15.55 15.84 -6.01
C GLY A 694 -15.19 17.18 -5.37
N THR A 695 -13.91 17.50 -5.35
CA THR A 695 -13.44 18.89 -5.21
C THR A 695 -14.02 19.77 -6.32
N GLY A 696 -14.16 21.06 -6.05
CA GLY A 696 -14.69 22.07 -6.95
C GLY A 696 -16.21 22.03 -7.18
N THR A 697 -16.99 21.29 -6.39
CA THR A 697 -18.46 21.37 -6.47
C THR A 697 -19.00 22.50 -5.59
N LYS A 698 -20.09 23.14 -6.02
CA LYS A 698 -20.75 24.24 -5.27
C LYS A 698 -21.13 23.90 -3.83
N ARG A 699 -21.32 22.61 -3.48
CA ARG A 699 -21.60 22.19 -2.10
C ARG A 699 -20.33 22.01 -1.28
N VAL A 700 -19.27 21.42 -1.86
CA VAL A 700 -17.97 21.30 -1.19
C VAL A 700 -17.37 22.68 -0.95
N ASP A 701 -17.39 23.54 -1.96
CA ASP A 701 -16.95 24.94 -1.83
C ASP A 701 -17.79 25.71 -0.78
N LYS A 702 -19.13 25.69 -0.85
CA LYS A 702 -19.96 26.36 0.19
C LYS A 702 -19.63 25.90 1.61
N GLU A 703 -19.45 24.59 1.81
CA GLU A 703 -19.14 24.01 3.12
C GLU A 703 -17.71 24.34 3.58
N TYR A 704 -16.76 24.39 2.65
CA TYR A 704 -15.40 24.88 2.88
C TYR A 704 -15.43 26.35 3.29
N GLN A 705 -16.06 27.24 2.51
CA GLN A 705 -16.19 28.66 2.87
C GLN A 705 -16.92 28.87 4.21
N ASN A 706 -17.87 28.00 4.57
CA ASN A 706 -18.54 28.02 5.88
C ASN A 706 -17.56 27.75 7.02
N LEU A 707 -16.74 26.69 6.90
CA LEU A 707 -15.72 26.34 7.88
C LEU A 707 -14.59 27.36 7.98
N ILE A 708 -14.13 27.92 6.84
CA ILE A 708 -13.14 29.00 6.83
C ILE A 708 -13.72 30.29 7.46
N LYS A 709 -15.01 30.59 7.26
CA LYS A 709 -15.65 31.77 7.87
C LYS A 709 -15.75 31.65 9.39
N GLU A 710 -16.13 30.49 9.91
CA GLU A 710 -16.30 30.30 11.36
C GLU A 710 -14.95 30.16 12.08
N PHE A 711 -14.07 29.30 11.57
CA PHE A 711 -12.80 28.93 12.21
C PHE A 711 -11.59 29.64 11.62
N LYS A 712 -11.81 30.74 10.88
CA LYS A 712 -10.83 31.64 10.26
C LYS A 712 -9.96 31.04 9.14
N SER A 713 -9.53 29.77 9.21
CA SER A 713 -8.59 29.18 8.24
C SER A 713 -8.61 27.65 8.15
N GLU A 714 -8.06 27.11 7.06
CA GLU A 714 -7.97 25.66 6.82
C GLU A 714 -7.12 24.96 7.88
N PHE A 715 -5.94 25.48 8.20
CA PHE A 715 -5.06 24.85 9.19
C PHE A 715 -5.62 24.90 10.61
N GLU A 716 -6.38 25.94 10.98
CA GLU A 716 -7.06 25.98 12.28
C GLU A 716 -8.06 24.82 12.38
N VAL A 717 -8.91 24.66 11.36
CA VAL A 717 -9.85 23.53 11.21
C VAL A 717 -9.12 22.18 11.21
N LEU A 718 -8.00 22.05 10.49
CA LEU A 718 -7.28 20.78 10.35
C LEU A 718 -6.48 20.39 11.62
N LEU A 719 -5.97 21.35 12.40
CA LEU A 719 -5.00 21.06 13.47
C LEU A 719 -5.49 21.34 14.88
N ASN A 720 -6.27 22.40 15.10
CA ASN A 720 -6.46 23.00 16.42
C ASN A 720 -7.92 22.96 16.90
N THR A 721 -8.91 23.29 16.06
CA THR A 721 -10.34 23.39 16.45
C THR A 721 -10.86 22.13 17.14
N SER A 722 -11.64 22.24 18.21
CA SER A 722 -12.08 21.05 18.98
C SER A 722 -13.10 20.18 18.22
N GLU A 723 -13.21 18.91 18.60
CA GLU A 723 -14.25 18.02 18.04
C GLU A 723 -15.67 18.48 18.42
N GLU A 724 -15.84 19.20 19.53
CA GLU A 724 -17.14 19.73 19.94
C GLU A 724 -17.57 20.94 19.11
N ASP A 725 -16.65 21.85 18.80
CA ASP A 725 -16.96 23.03 17.98
C ASP A 725 -17.23 22.63 16.53
N LEU A 726 -16.42 21.70 15.98
CA LEU A 726 -16.67 21.13 14.66
C LEU A 726 -18.08 20.49 14.56
N LYS A 727 -18.53 19.76 15.61
CA LYS A 727 -19.89 19.20 15.69
C LYS A 727 -21.01 20.25 15.77
N ARG A 728 -20.72 21.48 16.20
CA ARG A 728 -21.70 22.58 16.26
C ARG A 728 -21.81 23.31 14.92
N THR A 729 -20.70 23.42 14.18
CA THR A 729 -20.62 24.25 12.95
C THR A 729 -20.84 23.47 11.66
N THR A 730 -20.44 22.20 11.58
CA THR A 730 -20.54 21.39 10.35
C THR A 730 -21.12 20.00 10.62
N LEU A 731 -21.35 19.23 9.56
CA LEU A 731 -21.88 17.88 9.63
C LEU A 731 -20.96 16.97 10.45
N ALA A 732 -21.56 16.08 11.24
CA ALA A 732 -20.86 15.17 12.13
C ALA A 732 -19.81 14.31 11.40
N GLU A 733 -20.03 14.02 10.11
CA GLU A 733 -19.10 13.26 9.29
C GLU A 733 -17.92 14.09 8.79
N ILE A 734 -18.08 15.38 8.47
CA ILE A 734 -16.95 16.26 8.13
C ILE A 734 -16.04 16.39 9.36
N THR A 735 -16.65 16.56 10.54
CA THR A 735 -15.96 16.52 11.83
C THR A 735 -15.20 15.20 12.01
N GLN A 736 -15.87 14.05 11.80
CA GLN A 736 -15.25 12.72 11.88
C GLN A 736 -14.08 12.59 10.88
N GLY A 737 -14.17 13.22 9.72
CA GLY A 737 -13.13 13.23 8.70
C GLY A 737 -11.86 13.93 9.18
N ILE A 738 -12.00 15.17 9.65
CA ILE A 738 -10.91 15.97 10.24
C ILE A 738 -10.23 15.18 11.37
N VAL A 739 -11.02 14.60 12.28
CA VAL A 739 -10.52 13.80 13.40
C VAL A 739 -9.74 12.55 12.95
N ARG A 740 -10.13 11.91 11.84
CA ARG A 740 -9.38 10.76 11.29
C ARG A 740 -8.03 11.16 10.69
N VAL A 741 -7.97 12.28 9.97
CA VAL A 741 -6.70 12.82 9.44
C VAL A 741 -5.74 13.13 10.59
N ARG A 742 -6.21 13.87 11.61
CA ARG A 742 -5.42 14.16 12.83
C ARG A 742 -4.89 12.91 13.54
N GLN A 743 -5.64 11.81 13.51
CA GLN A 743 -5.26 10.53 14.13
C GLN A 743 -4.43 9.62 13.22
N GLY A 744 -4.05 10.05 12.02
CA GLY A 744 -3.35 9.22 11.03
C GLY A 744 -4.16 8.01 10.55
N LYS A 745 -5.48 8.00 10.78
CA LYS A 745 -6.42 6.92 10.42
C LYS A 745 -6.87 7.09 8.98
N VAL A 746 -5.89 7.10 8.09
CA VAL A 746 -6.00 7.43 6.68
C VAL A 746 -5.10 6.51 5.85
N ASP A 747 -5.39 6.51 4.56
CA ASP A 747 -5.24 5.34 3.72
C ASP A 747 -4.32 5.62 2.51
N LEU A 748 -3.23 4.85 2.32
CA LEU A 748 -1.97 5.33 1.72
C LEU A 748 -1.11 4.26 0.96
N GLU A 749 0.01 4.69 0.37
CA GLU A 749 0.64 4.12 -0.83
C GLU A 749 2.12 4.69 -1.14
N PRO A 750 3.26 3.97 -1.54
CA PRO A 750 4.64 4.06 -2.32
C PRO A 750 5.23 4.49 -3.80
N GLY A 751 5.37 5.72 -4.35
CA GLY A 751 5.22 6.18 -5.76
C GLY A 751 6.46 6.09 -6.64
N TYR A 752 6.47 6.55 -7.91
CA TYR A 752 7.57 6.20 -8.85
C TYR A 752 7.56 6.84 -10.25
N ASP A 753 8.74 6.88 -10.90
CA ASP A 753 9.02 7.34 -12.27
C ASP A 753 7.96 8.25 -12.94
N GLY A 754 7.60 9.31 -12.22
CA GLY A 754 6.69 10.37 -12.64
C GLY A 754 5.19 10.14 -12.41
N VAL A 755 4.74 9.22 -11.54
CA VAL A 755 3.29 8.96 -11.30
C VAL A 755 2.93 8.85 -9.82
N PHE A 756 1.82 9.54 -9.46
CA PHE A 756 1.38 9.81 -8.10
C PHE A 756 0.64 8.64 -7.39
N GLY A 757 0.81 8.52 -6.06
CA GLY A 757 -0.15 7.90 -5.12
C GLY A 757 -1.25 8.89 -4.69
N LYS A 758 -2.14 8.55 -3.74
CA LYS A 758 -3.27 9.40 -3.24
C LYS A 758 -3.71 8.98 -1.81
N ILE A 759 -4.80 9.56 -1.26
CA ILE A 759 -5.19 9.42 0.17
C ILE A 759 -6.73 9.23 0.41
N ARG A 760 -7.16 8.71 1.58
CA ARG A 760 -8.58 8.65 2.06
C ARG A 760 -8.81 8.79 3.55
N ILE A 761 -10.10 8.92 3.91
CA ILE A 761 -10.58 9.20 5.26
C ILE A 761 -11.77 8.31 5.68
N PHE A 762 -12.73 8.02 4.79
CA PHE A 762 -13.92 7.21 5.14
C PHE A 762 -13.89 5.79 4.57
N SER A 763 -14.53 4.85 5.27
CA SER A 763 -14.74 3.49 4.75
C SER A 763 -15.83 3.44 3.68
N LYS A 764 -15.95 2.33 2.94
CA LYS A 764 -16.88 2.23 1.80
C LYS A 764 -18.36 2.29 2.17
N ASP A 765 -18.69 1.97 3.41
CA ASP A 765 -20.07 1.84 3.86
C ASP A 765 -20.51 3.05 4.70
N GLU A 766 -19.56 3.83 5.22
CA GLU A 766 -19.79 5.17 5.77
C GLU A 766 -20.17 6.15 4.65
N GLU A 767 -19.38 6.23 3.56
CA GLU A 767 -19.71 7.02 2.36
C GLU A 767 -21.11 6.70 1.80
N LYS A 768 -21.56 5.44 1.93
CA LYS A 768 -22.92 5.04 1.53
C LYS A 768 -23.99 5.53 2.51
N LYS A 769 -23.76 5.49 3.83
CA LYS A 769 -24.70 6.06 4.82
C LYS A 769 -24.83 7.57 4.62
N LEU A 770 -23.70 8.27 4.46
CA LEU A 770 -23.58 9.66 4.04
C LEU A 770 -24.37 9.99 2.77
N SER A 771 -24.30 9.11 1.76
CA SER A 771 -25.09 9.27 0.53
C SER A 771 -26.60 9.09 0.73
N LYS A 772 -27.04 8.40 1.78
CA LYS A 772 -28.44 8.02 2.03
C LYS A 772 -29.23 8.97 2.95
N GLN A 773 -28.57 9.79 3.76
CA GLN A 773 -29.28 10.89 4.47
C GLN A 773 -29.83 11.96 3.50
N LYS A 774 -29.41 11.94 2.22
CA LYS A 774 -29.82 12.89 1.18
C LYS A 774 -31.24 12.67 0.62
N THR A 775 -32.09 11.90 1.29
CA THR A 775 -33.46 11.58 0.83
C THR A 775 -34.50 11.69 1.95
N LEU A 776 -34.28 12.55 2.94
CA LEU A 776 -35.20 12.78 4.07
C LEU A 776 -35.36 14.28 4.47
N PHE A 777 -35.02 15.18 3.54
CA PHE A 777 -35.46 16.58 3.47
C PHE A 777 -35.58 16.95 1.99
#